data_AF-A0ABD0K6L5-F1
#
_entry.id   AF-A0ABD0K6L5-F1
#
_cell.length_a   1.000
_cell.length_b   1.000
_cell.length_c   1.000
_cell.angle_alpha   90.00
_cell.angle_beta   90.00
_cell.angle_gamma   90.00
#
_symmetry.space_group_name_H-M   'P 1'
#
loop_
_entity.id
_entity.type
_entity.pdbx_description
1 polymer ?
#
loop_
_entity_poly.entity_id
_entity_poly.type
_entity_poly.pdbx_seq_one_letter_code
_entity_poly.pdbx_strand_id
1 'polypeptide(L)'
;MVGCMRTLRHEFKWRNLGFGGVRAERFCTSHWRMPVLLYFTYRIGIMVYVLYWLDYSSLFSNRKKGGGGWEDGKNSWGDYLTNWTYTLLSIYVTWHVIASIIFHTTAWLFPRPSSAGLLCWGRPSVEFHKGMFVELDNIGGEGSDRYEQMPTDEDEENQGTEGGGGTADVEESLTFAGGHRASDHDLPRPSWYLCLLWLLYSAISGSATFVTVVYFTILYPSSGLYPKLDLENMQVHLLNSCVILLEHLISAIPYRLLHVVYPLLYCLIYMVFSLVLWAKDHQHYMYKILNWNNPGLTIGFILISAFIVIPLLHCLLFLVYKAKSVAKADAAFAEVTGQITPTVSKPADEMVGCKETLRREFKWKNLGFSGVREERFCNPQWRWPVWAYLLYRSLFMLYVLFWLAYSSGSFHNREPTSTYKWYAFLTNWTYAFLAVYATWHLIAAIIYHTLTSVNARRGTGESSCCMRPSEEFHKSLFTELDEEALYERVSGTERGGGGGGSSDRLAASRPPWYLCLLWILYSAVSSGALMVTVVYFLVLFPFSGEFPHVDVVNFQVHAVNSFLVLAEHFISAIPYRLLHVVYPMLYGLLYMLFNLYYWTTDHSNVVYPIIDWNKPGIVVGYIAGIGAVLLPLFHAFFFLQYKIRMALFRGSL
;
A
#
# COMPACT_ATOMS: atom_id res chain seq x y z
N MET A 1 -18.12 12.34 1.20
CA MET A 1 -18.26 11.66 -0.12
C MET A 1 -17.87 12.57 -1.30
N VAL A 2 -18.07 13.89 -1.20
CA VAL A 2 -17.81 14.89 -2.24
C VAL A 2 -16.33 14.97 -2.65
N GLY A 3 -15.39 15.00 -1.70
CA GLY A 3 -13.95 15.02 -2.01
C GLY A 3 -13.45 13.82 -2.81
N CYS A 4 -13.77 12.58 -2.39
CA CYS A 4 -13.35 11.37 -3.11
C CYS A 4 -14.02 11.24 -4.49
N MET A 5 -15.30 11.62 -4.60
CA MET A 5 -15.96 11.72 -5.90
C MET A 5 -15.37 12.82 -6.79
N ARG A 6 -14.95 13.97 -6.23
CA ARG A 6 -14.25 15.02 -6.96
C ARG A 6 -12.88 14.54 -7.44
N THR A 7 -12.11 13.85 -6.61
CA THR A 7 -10.81 13.26 -7.00
C THR A 7 -11.00 12.21 -8.08
N LEU A 8 -11.94 11.26 -7.93
CA LEU A 8 -12.22 10.27 -8.98
C LEU A 8 -12.71 10.94 -10.26
N ARG A 9 -13.66 11.89 -10.17
CA ARG A 9 -14.13 12.67 -11.32
C ARG A 9 -13.00 13.43 -12.00
N HIS A 10 -12.04 13.96 -11.23
CA HIS A 10 -10.85 14.59 -11.75
C HIS A 10 -10.00 13.57 -12.52
N GLU A 11 -9.68 12.42 -11.91
CA GLU A 11 -8.86 11.37 -12.54
C GLU A 11 -9.44 10.84 -13.86
N PHE A 12 -10.78 10.78 -13.99
CA PHE A 12 -11.46 10.36 -15.22
C PHE A 12 -11.63 11.46 -16.28
N LYS A 13 -11.11 12.68 -16.06
CA LYS A 13 -11.07 13.71 -17.12
C LYS A 13 -10.15 13.24 -18.25
N TRP A 14 -10.61 13.32 -19.51
CA TRP A 14 -9.82 12.93 -20.70
C TRP A 14 -8.41 13.53 -20.77
N ARG A 15 -8.20 14.75 -20.24
CA ARG A 15 -6.87 15.37 -20.16
C ARG A 15 -5.85 14.52 -19.38
N ASN A 16 -6.31 13.72 -18.41
CA ASN A 16 -5.47 12.88 -17.57
C ASN A 16 -5.02 11.58 -18.24
N LEU A 17 -5.53 11.26 -19.43
CA LEU A 17 -4.94 10.26 -20.31
C LEU A 17 -3.60 10.75 -20.90
N GLY A 18 -3.45 12.08 -21.03
CA GLY A 18 -2.21 12.70 -21.47
C GLY A 18 -1.19 12.85 -20.33
N PHE A 19 0.05 13.17 -20.70
CA PHE A 19 1.17 13.31 -19.76
C PHE A 19 1.29 14.71 -19.11
N GLY A 20 0.26 15.56 -19.16
CA GLY A 20 0.30 16.94 -18.62
C GLY A 20 -0.07 17.06 -17.15
N GLY A 21 0.06 18.26 -16.56
CA GLY A 21 -0.44 18.54 -15.20
C GLY A 21 0.43 17.99 -14.05
N VAL A 22 1.72 17.72 -14.31
CA VAL A 22 2.65 17.20 -13.31
C VAL A 22 4.00 17.86 -13.46
N ARG A 23 4.56 18.32 -12.34
CA ARG A 23 5.91 18.87 -12.24
C ARG A 23 6.99 17.84 -12.65
N ALA A 24 7.92 18.25 -13.51
CA ALA A 24 8.98 17.41 -14.07
C ALA A 24 9.92 16.85 -12.98
N GLU A 25 10.10 17.62 -11.90
CA GLU A 25 10.95 17.27 -10.76
C GLU A 25 10.54 15.93 -10.12
N ARG A 26 9.24 15.61 -10.11
CA ARG A 26 8.70 14.37 -9.53
C ARG A 26 9.23 13.10 -10.19
N PHE A 27 9.69 13.18 -11.42
CA PHE A 27 10.20 12.02 -12.15
C PHE A 27 11.65 11.67 -11.76
N CYS A 28 12.39 12.63 -11.18
CA CYS A 28 13.80 12.47 -10.86
C CYS A 28 14.08 12.56 -9.35
N THR A 29 13.04 12.65 -8.51
CA THR A 29 13.18 12.70 -7.04
C THR A 29 12.43 11.58 -6.34
N SER A 30 12.86 11.29 -5.12
CA SER A 30 12.07 10.46 -4.21
C SER A 30 10.80 11.20 -3.75
N HIS A 31 9.75 10.42 -3.45
CA HIS A 31 8.56 10.88 -2.73
C HIS A 31 8.92 11.45 -1.35
N TRP A 32 9.92 10.82 -0.74
CA TRP A 32 10.48 11.20 0.55
C TRP A 32 11.58 12.25 0.35
N ARG A 33 11.80 13.13 1.32
CA ARG A 33 12.81 14.22 1.25
C ARG A 33 14.23 13.66 1.45
N MET A 34 14.58 12.65 0.66
CA MET A 34 15.89 12.01 0.65
C MET A 34 16.89 12.90 -0.10
N PRO A 35 18.19 12.82 0.23
CA PRO A 35 19.22 13.44 -0.60
C PRO A 35 19.11 12.95 -2.05
N VAL A 36 19.21 13.87 -3.01
CA VAL A 36 19.13 13.54 -4.45
C VAL A 36 20.18 12.50 -4.82
N LEU A 37 21.41 12.64 -4.29
CA LEU A 37 22.49 11.67 -4.52
C LEU A 37 22.13 10.26 -4.02
N LEU A 38 21.48 10.15 -2.86
CA LEU A 38 21.09 8.86 -2.28
C LEU A 38 20.00 8.19 -3.12
N TYR A 39 19.02 8.97 -3.60
CA TYR A 39 18.00 8.46 -4.51
C TYR A 39 18.60 8.02 -5.84
N PHE A 40 19.52 8.80 -6.39
CA PHE A 40 20.21 8.46 -7.64
C PHE A 40 21.09 7.20 -7.51
N THR A 41 21.80 7.02 -6.39
CA THR A 41 22.56 5.78 -6.12
C THR A 41 21.65 4.57 -5.97
N TYR A 42 20.51 4.71 -5.29
CA TYR A 42 19.47 3.67 -5.23
C TYR A 42 19.01 3.25 -6.64
N ARG A 43 18.79 4.21 -7.54
CA ARG A 43 18.41 3.93 -8.94
C ARG A 43 19.47 3.15 -9.70
N ILE A 44 20.73 3.54 -9.57
CA ILE A 44 21.85 2.81 -10.18
C ILE A 44 21.91 1.38 -9.61
N GLY A 45 21.75 1.21 -8.29
CA GLY A 45 21.75 -0.11 -7.66
C GLY A 45 20.68 -1.04 -8.21
N ILE A 46 19.43 -0.56 -8.33
CA ILE A 46 18.35 -1.35 -8.95
C ILE A 46 18.63 -1.64 -10.42
N MET A 47 19.11 -0.65 -11.18
CA MET A 47 19.45 -0.84 -12.59
C MET A 47 20.49 -1.96 -12.76
N VAL A 48 21.58 -1.91 -11.99
CA VAL A 48 22.65 -2.94 -12.03
C VAL A 48 22.10 -4.31 -11.65
N TYR A 49 21.29 -4.39 -10.60
CA TYR A 49 20.66 -5.64 -10.17
C TYR A 49 19.78 -6.25 -11.27
N VAL A 50 18.87 -5.46 -11.83
CA VAL A 50 17.94 -5.93 -12.86
C VAL A 50 18.67 -6.32 -14.13
N LEU A 51 19.65 -5.53 -14.58
CA LEU A 51 20.44 -5.84 -15.78
C LEU A 51 21.29 -7.11 -15.60
N TYR A 52 21.90 -7.30 -14.43
CA TYR A 52 22.62 -8.53 -14.12
C TYR A 52 21.74 -9.77 -14.26
N TRP A 53 20.51 -9.73 -13.73
CA TRP A 53 19.59 -10.85 -13.81
C TRP A 53 18.97 -11.04 -15.20
N LEU A 54 18.79 -9.96 -15.97
CA LEU A 54 18.38 -10.04 -17.38
C LEU A 54 19.45 -10.79 -18.19
N ASP A 55 20.72 -10.39 -18.04
CA ASP A 55 21.84 -11.03 -18.72
C ASP A 55 22.01 -12.48 -18.27
N TYR A 56 21.98 -12.72 -16.96
CA TYR A 56 22.06 -14.07 -16.40
C TYR A 56 20.95 -14.99 -16.93
N SER A 57 19.69 -14.57 -16.88
CA SER A 57 18.56 -15.39 -17.33
C SER A 57 18.57 -15.64 -18.84
N SER A 58 18.93 -14.64 -19.65
CA SER A 58 19.00 -14.80 -21.11
C SER A 58 20.18 -15.66 -21.57
N LEU A 59 21.37 -15.52 -20.95
CA LEU A 59 22.56 -16.31 -21.29
C LEU A 59 22.45 -17.75 -20.78
N PHE A 60 21.95 -17.95 -19.56
CA PHE A 60 21.87 -19.29 -18.96
C PHE A 60 20.78 -20.14 -19.60
N SER A 61 19.65 -19.53 -19.98
CA SER A 61 18.60 -20.20 -20.77
C SER A 61 19.13 -20.70 -22.13
N ASN A 62 19.97 -19.91 -22.81
CA ASN A 62 20.59 -20.32 -24.08
C ASN A 62 21.60 -21.48 -23.93
N ARG A 63 22.23 -21.67 -22.77
CA ARG A 63 23.13 -22.82 -22.51
C ARG A 63 22.38 -24.13 -22.22
N LYS A 64 21.20 -24.06 -21.58
CA LYS A 64 20.34 -25.23 -21.29
C LYS A 64 19.67 -25.85 -22.52
N LYS A 65 19.81 -25.27 -23.72
CA LYS A 65 19.43 -25.93 -24.98
C LYS A 65 20.14 -27.28 -25.22
N GLY A 66 21.19 -27.59 -24.45
CA GLY A 66 21.88 -28.90 -24.46
C GLY A 66 21.55 -29.85 -23.29
N GLY A 67 20.65 -29.52 -22.36
CA GLY A 67 20.37 -30.37 -21.20
C GLY A 67 19.07 -29.97 -20.48
N GLY A 68 18.10 -30.89 -20.52
CA GLY A 68 16.68 -30.67 -20.16
C GLY A 68 16.41 -29.81 -18.93
N GLY A 69 15.52 -28.83 -19.09
CA GLY A 69 15.08 -27.98 -17.99
C GLY A 69 13.86 -27.10 -18.27
N TRP A 70 13.31 -27.09 -19.47
CA TRP A 70 12.03 -26.43 -19.78
C TRP A 70 11.23 -27.39 -20.66
N GLU A 71 9.99 -27.66 -20.28
CA GLU A 71 9.09 -28.56 -21.02
C GLU A 71 9.07 -28.14 -22.50
N ASP A 72 9.54 -29.07 -23.34
CA ASP A 72 9.74 -28.96 -24.77
C ASP A 72 10.78 -27.91 -25.21
N GLY A 73 11.97 -28.36 -25.62
CA GLY A 73 13.06 -27.54 -26.19
C GLY A 73 12.74 -26.81 -27.51
N LYS A 74 11.46 -26.48 -27.74
CA LYS A 74 10.92 -25.70 -28.85
C LYS A 74 10.88 -24.19 -28.57
N ASN A 75 10.59 -23.78 -27.34
CA ASN A 75 10.42 -22.36 -27.00
C ASN A 75 11.74 -21.69 -26.61
N SER A 76 11.94 -20.46 -27.06
CA SER A 76 13.08 -19.61 -26.75
C SER A 76 12.82 -18.74 -25.51
N TRP A 77 13.88 -18.30 -24.84
CA TRP A 77 13.76 -17.35 -23.70
C TRP A 77 12.91 -16.13 -24.07
N GLY A 78 13.07 -15.61 -25.29
CA GLY A 78 12.34 -14.44 -25.78
C GLY A 78 10.86 -14.67 -26.04
N ASP A 79 10.34 -15.89 -25.87
CA ASP A 79 8.94 -16.17 -26.20
C ASP A 79 8.00 -15.98 -25.00
N TYR A 80 8.53 -16.04 -23.78
CA TYR A 80 7.75 -15.96 -22.54
C TYR A 80 7.41 -14.49 -22.19
N LEU A 81 6.13 -14.23 -21.88
CA LEU A 81 5.64 -12.92 -21.42
C LEU A 81 6.42 -12.41 -20.20
N THR A 82 6.87 -13.33 -19.37
CA THR A 82 7.58 -13.02 -18.12
C THR A 82 8.96 -12.43 -18.42
N ASN A 83 9.62 -12.95 -19.45
CA ASN A 83 10.89 -12.43 -19.94
C ASN A 83 10.72 -11.11 -20.70
N TRP A 84 9.63 -10.94 -21.47
CA TRP A 84 9.25 -9.63 -22.01
C TRP A 84 9.05 -8.60 -20.89
N THR A 85 8.39 -9.01 -19.81
CA THR A 85 8.06 -8.12 -18.69
C THR A 85 9.30 -7.75 -17.90
N TYR A 86 10.22 -8.69 -17.70
CA TYR A 86 11.53 -8.42 -17.10
C TYR A 86 12.39 -7.52 -18.00
N THR A 87 12.31 -7.69 -19.32
CA THR A 87 12.98 -6.81 -20.30
C THR A 87 12.40 -5.40 -20.23
N LEU A 88 11.07 -5.25 -20.16
CA LEU A 88 10.42 -3.95 -19.98
C LEU A 88 10.83 -3.29 -18.65
N LEU A 89 10.95 -4.07 -17.56
CA LEU A 89 11.48 -3.58 -16.28
C LEU A 89 12.91 -3.05 -16.45
N SER A 90 13.75 -3.81 -17.14
CA SER A 90 15.15 -3.44 -17.43
C SER A 90 15.25 -2.14 -18.24
N ILE A 91 14.41 -2.01 -19.27
CA ILE A 91 14.29 -0.79 -20.08
C ILE A 91 13.84 0.39 -19.20
N TYR A 92 12.81 0.19 -18.37
CA TYR A 92 12.32 1.23 -17.46
C TYR A 92 13.39 1.72 -16.49
N VAL A 93 14.06 0.83 -15.74
CA VAL A 93 15.04 1.24 -14.72
C VAL A 93 16.28 1.88 -15.36
N THR A 94 16.70 1.41 -16.53
CA THR A 94 17.81 2.00 -17.30
C THR A 94 17.42 3.38 -17.83
N TRP A 95 16.23 3.49 -18.44
CA TRP A 95 15.71 4.75 -18.94
C TRP A 95 15.51 5.76 -17.81
N HIS A 96 15.13 5.32 -16.61
CA HIS A 96 15.01 6.18 -15.45
C HIS A 96 16.34 6.83 -15.06
N VAL A 97 17.44 6.06 -15.05
CA VAL A 97 18.78 6.60 -14.78
C VAL A 97 19.18 7.61 -15.86
N ILE A 98 19.00 7.27 -17.14
CA ILE A 98 19.29 8.15 -18.28
C ILE A 98 18.47 9.44 -18.20
N ALA A 99 17.16 9.33 -18.00
CA ALA A 99 16.26 10.48 -17.87
C ALA A 99 16.65 11.38 -16.69
N SER A 100 17.11 10.80 -15.58
CA SER A 100 17.59 11.56 -14.42
C SER A 100 18.90 12.29 -14.72
N ILE A 101 19.82 11.66 -15.45
CA ILE A 101 21.06 12.31 -15.93
C ILE A 101 20.71 13.48 -16.84
N ILE A 102 19.85 13.28 -17.84
CA ILE A 102 19.40 14.35 -18.75
C ILE A 102 18.75 15.49 -17.95
N PHE A 103 17.87 15.17 -17.01
CA PHE A 103 17.19 16.16 -16.18
C PHE A 103 18.16 16.98 -15.32
N HIS A 104 19.11 16.33 -14.62
CA HIS A 104 20.06 17.03 -13.77
C HIS A 104 21.11 17.82 -14.57
N THR A 105 21.58 17.28 -15.70
CA THR A 105 22.53 18.00 -16.59
C THR A 105 21.88 19.22 -17.23
N THR A 106 20.64 19.11 -17.71
CA THR A 106 19.90 20.26 -18.26
C THR A 106 19.59 21.30 -17.19
N ALA A 107 19.23 20.89 -15.97
CA ALA A 107 19.05 21.81 -14.85
C ALA A 107 20.34 22.54 -14.47
N TRP A 108 21.50 21.88 -14.59
CA TRP A 108 22.81 22.45 -14.29
C TRP A 108 23.29 23.43 -15.37
N LEU A 109 23.12 23.07 -16.64
CA LEU A 109 23.49 23.92 -17.79
C LEU A 109 22.55 25.12 -17.94
N PHE A 110 21.27 24.96 -17.62
CA PHE A 110 20.24 25.99 -17.75
C PHE A 110 19.45 26.11 -16.44
N PRO A 111 20.04 26.75 -15.40
CA PRO A 111 19.38 26.88 -14.10
C PRO A 111 18.05 27.62 -14.24
N ARG A 112 16.96 26.98 -13.82
CA ARG A 112 15.65 27.63 -13.67
C ARG A 112 15.42 27.92 -12.19
N PRO A 113 14.68 29.00 -11.84
CA PRO A 113 14.33 29.29 -10.45
C PRO A 113 13.65 28.08 -9.76
N SER A 114 12.86 27.32 -10.52
CA SER A 114 12.17 26.13 -10.03
C SER A 114 13.08 24.92 -9.79
N SER A 115 14.27 24.84 -10.40
CA SER A 115 15.17 23.67 -10.31
C SER A 115 16.40 23.90 -9.42
N ALA A 116 16.58 25.12 -8.88
CA ALA A 116 17.73 25.48 -8.05
C ALA A 116 17.94 24.55 -6.83
N GLY A 117 16.86 24.04 -6.24
CA GLY A 117 16.91 23.11 -5.10
C GLY A 117 17.40 21.69 -5.42
N LEU A 118 17.53 21.32 -6.70
CA LEU A 118 18.00 20.00 -7.15
C LEU A 118 19.49 19.96 -7.48
N LEU A 119 20.12 21.12 -7.65
CA LEU A 119 21.51 21.25 -8.10
C LEU A 119 22.54 20.93 -7.01
N CYS A 120 22.13 20.95 -5.75
CA CYS A 120 23.03 20.75 -4.62
C CYS A 120 23.33 19.27 -4.31
N TRP A 121 22.76 18.30 -5.06
CA TRP A 121 22.84 16.85 -4.81
C TRP A 121 22.44 16.38 -3.38
N GLY A 122 22.12 17.32 -2.50
CA GLY A 122 21.75 17.15 -1.11
C GLY A 122 20.25 16.98 -0.92
N ARG A 123 19.78 17.23 0.31
CA ARG A 123 18.35 17.19 0.61
C ARG A 123 17.68 18.43 0.01
N PRO A 124 16.61 18.27 -0.78
CA PRO A 124 15.87 19.41 -1.31
C PRO A 124 15.33 20.30 -0.18
N SER A 125 15.07 21.59 -0.41
CA SER A 125 14.44 22.44 0.62
C SER A 125 13.01 21.97 0.93
N VAL A 126 12.47 22.35 2.09
CA VAL A 126 11.11 21.94 2.49
C VAL A 126 10.09 22.50 1.49
N GLU A 127 10.21 23.77 1.16
CA GLU A 127 9.31 24.54 0.31
C GLU A 127 9.32 23.98 -1.11
N PHE A 128 10.51 23.73 -1.64
CA PHE A 128 10.68 23.13 -2.95
C PHE A 128 10.10 21.71 -2.98
N HIS A 129 10.41 20.87 -1.98
CA HIS A 129 9.89 19.50 -1.92
C HIS A 129 8.38 19.46 -1.81
N LYS A 130 7.77 20.34 -0.99
CA LYS A 130 6.31 20.50 -0.87
C LYS A 130 5.69 20.94 -2.19
N GLY A 131 6.27 21.93 -2.84
CA GLY A 131 5.81 22.45 -4.12
C GLY A 131 5.79 21.41 -5.24
N MET A 132 6.48 20.27 -5.12
CA MET A 132 6.38 19.17 -6.08
C MET A 132 5.04 18.41 -5.99
N PHE A 133 4.37 18.43 -4.83
CA PHE A 133 3.16 17.62 -4.56
C PHE A 133 1.89 18.44 -4.41
N VAL A 134 1.96 19.77 -4.52
CA VAL A 134 0.77 20.61 -4.65
C VAL A 134 0.15 20.30 -6.02
N GLU A 135 -0.88 19.43 -6.04
CA GLU A 135 -1.80 19.34 -7.16
C GLU A 135 -2.52 20.71 -7.21
N LEU A 136 -2.44 21.43 -8.34
CA LEU A 136 -2.93 22.81 -8.53
C LEU A 136 -4.47 22.95 -8.50
N ASP A 137 -5.15 22.10 -7.75
CA ASP A 137 -6.59 22.15 -7.54
C ASP A 137 -6.84 22.53 -6.08
N ASN A 138 -6.69 23.81 -5.70
CA ASN A 138 -7.36 24.44 -4.54
C ASN A 138 -6.94 25.91 -4.27
N ILE A 139 -7.07 26.80 -5.28
CA ILE A 139 -7.40 28.22 -5.01
C ILE A 139 -8.45 28.68 -6.02
N GLY A 140 -9.55 27.93 -6.10
CA GLY A 140 -10.81 28.39 -6.69
C GLY A 140 -11.77 28.65 -5.55
N GLY A 141 -11.57 29.76 -4.84
CA GLY A 141 -12.49 30.22 -3.82
C GLY A 141 -13.87 30.44 -4.43
N GLU A 142 -14.88 30.00 -3.69
CA GLU A 142 -16.27 30.47 -3.82
C GLU A 142 -16.27 31.99 -3.99
N GLY A 143 -16.70 32.49 -5.14
CA GLY A 143 -16.74 33.94 -5.37
C GLY A 143 -16.84 34.45 -6.81
N SER A 144 -17.14 33.63 -7.82
CA SER A 144 -17.21 34.11 -9.22
C SER A 144 -18.52 33.82 -9.97
N ASP A 145 -19.56 33.29 -9.32
CA ASP A 145 -20.86 32.98 -9.97
C ASP A 145 -21.96 34.00 -9.63
N ARG A 146 -21.60 35.26 -9.38
CA ARG A 146 -22.53 36.39 -9.40
C ARG A 146 -21.80 37.60 -9.95
N TYR A 147 -21.99 37.89 -11.23
CA TYR A 147 -22.21 39.21 -11.82
C TYR A 147 -22.24 39.05 -13.35
N GLU A 148 -23.30 38.43 -13.85
CA GLU A 148 -23.79 38.71 -15.21
C GLU A 148 -24.98 39.66 -15.07
N GLN A 149 -24.67 40.96 -15.04
CA GLN A 149 -25.58 42.01 -15.48
C GLN A 149 -24.73 43.07 -16.21
N MET A 150 -24.84 43.10 -17.53
CA MET A 150 -24.72 44.31 -18.34
C MET A 150 -25.79 45.34 -17.89
N PRO A 151 -25.67 46.67 -18.12
CA PRO A 151 -25.17 47.24 -19.37
C PRO A 151 -24.48 48.64 -19.32
N THR A 152 -24.01 49.03 -20.52
CA THR A 152 -24.01 50.38 -21.15
C THR A 152 -23.07 51.50 -20.71
N ASP A 153 -22.29 51.93 -21.72
CA ASP A 153 -22.12 53.30 -22.22
C ASP A 153 -20.99 54.21 -21.70
N GLU A 154 -20.25 54.68 -22.72
CA GLU A 154 -19.70 56.02 -22.93
C GLU A 154 -18.40 56.44 -22.21
N ASP A 155 -17.35 56.53 -23.05
CA ASP A 155 -16.47 57.69 -23.25
C ASP A 155 -16.08 58.55 -22.02
N GLU A 156 -14.78 58.60 -21.72
CA GLU A 156 -14.03 59.87 -21.75
C GLU A 156 -12.52 59.64 -21.54
N GLU A 157 -11.74 60.09 -22.52
CA GLU A 157 -10.34 60.46 -22.36
C GLU A 157 -10.23 61.67 -21.42
N ASN A 158 -9.28 61.69 -20.48
CA ASN A 158 -8.32 62.80 -20.49
C ASN A 158 -7.04 62.53 -19.69
N GLN A 159 -5.98 63.11 -20.25
CA GLN A 159 -4.60 63.15 -19.82
C GLN A 159 -4.38 64.16 -18.69
N GLY A 160 -3.24 64.05 -18.00
CA GLY A 160 -2.43 65.26 -17.74
C GLY A 160 -2.04 65.57 -16.30
N THR A 161 -0.73 65.43 -16.08
CA THR A 161 0.17 66.40 -15.41
C THR A 161 0.20 66.57 -13.88
N GLU A 162 1.37 66.16 -13.35
CA GLU A 162 2.31 66.93 -12.52
C GLU A 162 1.96 67.37 -11.08
N GLY A 163 2.85 66.96 -10.17
CA GLY A 163 3.55 67.93 -9.32
C GLY A 163 3.44 67.76 -7.80
N GLY A 164 4.55 67.34 -7.17
CA GLY A 164 5.01 68.01 -5.93
C GLY A 164 4.84 67.28 -4.59
N GLY A 165 5.93 66.65 -4.12
CA GLY A 165 6.58 67.03 -2.86
C GLY A 165 6.02 66.52 -1.53
N GLY A 166 6.71 65.52 -0.96
CA GLY A 166 7.21 65.56 0.42
C GLY A 166 6.39 64.90 1.53
N THR A 167 6.82 63.70 1.94
CA THR A 167 7.22 63.35 3.33
C THR A 167 7.68 61.89 3.35
N ALA A 168 8.99 61.68 3.29
CA ALA A 168 9.60 60.36 3.52
C ALA A 168 10.12 60.34 4.95
N ASP A 169 9.46 59.57 5.81
CA ASP A 169 10.03 59.06 7.05
C ASP A 169 9.24 57.83 7.51
N VAL A 170 9.98 56.73 7.70
CA VAL A 170 9.67 55.51 8.46
C VAL A 170 8.70 54.49 7.83
N GLU A 171 9.22 53.56 7.01
CA GLU A 171 9.22 52.12 7.31
C GLU A 171 10.06 51.33 6.29
N GLU A 172 11.36 51.27 6.55
CA GLU A 172 12.26 50.32 5.90
C GLU A 172 12.14 48.97 6.63
N SER A 173 11.31 48.05 6.13
CA SER A 173 11.59 46.61 6.20
C SER A 173 10.65 45.79 5.31
N LEU A 174 11.27 44.97 4.44
CA LEU A 174 10.70 43.79 3.76
C LEU A 174 9.77 44.00 2.55
N THR A 175 10.22 44.74 1.55
CA THR A 175 9.77 44.55 0.15
C THR A 175 10.59 43.46 -0.53
N PHE A 176 10.17 42.20 -0.39
CA PHE A 176 10.60 41.10 -1.28
C PHE A 176 9.42 40.21 -1.67
N ALA A 177 8.41 40.79 -2.32
CA ALA A 177 7.33 40.02 -2.95
C ALA A 177 6.64 40.84 -4.04
N GLY A 178 7.32 41.05 -5.16
CA GLY A 178 6.74 41.69 -6.34
C GLY A 178 7.33 41.07 -7.61
N GLY A 179 6.69 40.02 -8.12
CA GLY A 179 7.12 39.34 -9.35
C GLY A 179 6.12 38.29 -9.81
N HIS A 180 5.05 38.76 -10.46
CA HIS A 180 4.07 38.02 -11.27
C HIS A 180 3.68 36.59 -10.85
N ARG A 181 2.49 36.47 -10.23
CA ARG A 181 1.66 35.26 -10.28
C ARG A 181 1.31 34.98 -11.75
N ALA A 182 2.06 34.10 -12.39
CA ALA A 182 1.54 33.38 -13.55
C ALA A 182 0.27 32.66 -13.10
N SER A 183 -0.81 32.78 -13.85
CA SER A 183 -2.00 31.96 -13.67
C SER A 183 -1.59 30.50 -13.83
N ASP A 184 -1.55 29.78 -12.70
CA ASP A 184 -1.16 28.37 -12.55
C ASP A 184 -2.12 27.37 -13.24
N HIS A 185 -2.86 27.81 -14.27
CA HIS A 185 -4.01 27.08 -14.79
C HIS A 185 -3.73 25.98 -15.83
N ASP A 186 -2.49 25.71 -16.22
CA ASP A 186 -2.12 24.45 -16.91
C ASP A 186 -0.59 24.22 -16.85
N LEU A 187 -0.10 23.38 -15.92
CA LEU A 187 1.30 22.95 -15.92
C LEU A 187 1.63 22.28 -17.27
N PRO A 188 2.69 22.73 -17.98
CA PRO A 188 3.01 22.24 -19.31
C PRO A 188 3.40 20.76 -19.27
N ARG A 189 3.20 20.08 -20.40
CA ARG A 189 3.63 18.68 -20.59
C ARG A 189 5.13 18.55 -20.27
N PRO A 190 5.55 17.55 -19.47
CA PRO A 190 6.96 17.25 -19.25
C PRO A 190 7.68 16.97 -20.57
N SER A 191 9.00 17.16 -20.59
CA SER A 191 9.82 16.82 -21.74
C SER A 191 9.58 15.37 -22.20
N TRP A 192 9.75 15.12 -23.51
CA TRP A 192 9.40 13.84 -24.13
C TRP A 192 10.04 12.63 -23.44
N TYR A 193 11.27 12.75 -22.93
CA TYR A 193 11.99 11.68 -22.24
C TYR A 193 11.36 11.32 -20.88
N LEU A 194 10.75 12.29 -20.19
CA LEU A 194 9.97 12.06 -18.96
C LEU A 194 8.59 11.47 -19.27
N CYS A 195 7.98 11.87 -20.40
CA CYS A 195 6.75 11.23 -20.88
C CYS A 195 7.00 9.74 -21.19
N LEU A 196 8.11 9.41 -21.87
CA LEU A 196 8.50 8.02 -22.13
C LEU A 196 8.75 7.27 -20.82
N LEU A 197 9.46 7.88 -19.86
CA LEU A 197 9.65 7.30 -18.54
C LEU A 197 8.33 6.98 -17.85
N TRP A 198 7.35 7.89 -17.93
CA TRP A 198 6.04 7.70 -17.31
C TRP A 198 5.21 6.61 -18.00
N LEU A 199 5.27 6.54 -19.33
CA LEU A 199 4.65 5.48 -20.11
C LEU A 199 5.23 4.12 -19.68
N LEU A 200 6.56 4.00 -19.68
CA LEU A 200 7.26 2.78 -19.30
C LEU A 200 6.90 2.38 -17.87
N TYR A 201 6.93 3.32 -16.92
CA TYR A 201 6.53 3.12 -15.53
C TYR A 201 5.10 2.59 -15.39
N SER A 202 4.17 3.18 -16.15
CA SER A 202 2.74 2.81 -16.10
C SER A 202 2.52 1.42 -16.70
N ALA A 203 3.18 1.11 -17.82
CA ALA A 203 3.12 -0.20 -18.45
C ALA A 203 3.71 -1.28 -17.53
N ILE A 204 4.94 -1.11 -17.05
CA ILE A 204 5.59 -2.13 -16.22
C ILE A 204 4.89 -2.35 -14.89
N SER A 205 4.32 -1.29 -14.29
CA SER A 205 3.66 -1.41 -12.98
C SER A 205 2.47 -2.37 -13.03
N GLY A 206 1.61 -2.21 -14.04
CA GLY A 206 0.47 -3.10 -14.25
C GLY A 206 0.90 -4.49 -14.74
N SER A 207 1.86 -4.57 -15.67
CA SER A 207 2.26 -5.85 -16.28
C SER A 207 3.06 -6.75 -15.34
N ALA A 208 3.96 -6.22 -14.51
CA ALA A 208 4.71 -7.01 -13.53
C ALA A 208 3.78 -7.66 -12.50
N THR A 209 2.88 -6.86 -11.91
CA THR A 209 1.91 -7.36 -10.92
C THR A 209 0.94 -8.37 -11.53
N PHE A 210 0.50 -8.15 -12.77
CA PHE A 210 -0.30 -9.12 -13.53
C PHE A 210 0.43 -10.44 -13.74
N VAL A 211 1.70 -10.40 -14.19
CA VAL A 211 2.52 -11.60 -14.42
C VAL A 211 2.69 -12.40 -13.12
N THR A 212 2.97 -11.74 -12.00
CA THR A 212 3.07 -12.40 -10.68
C THR A 212 1.76 -13.10 -10.32
N VAL A 213 0.62 -12.41 -10.45
CA VAL A 213 -0.68 -13.00 -10.12
C VAL A 213 -0.98 -14.21 -11.01
N VAL A 214 -0.89 -14.07 -12.33
CA VAL A 214 -1.20 -15.16 -13.27
C VAL A 214 -0.25 -16.34 -13.09
N TYR A 215 1.04 -16.08 -12.88
CA TYR A 215 2.01 -17.14 -12.68
C TYR A 215 1.69 -17.96 -11.43
N PHE A 216 1.58 -17.32 -10.27
CA PHE A 216 1.39 -18.04 -9.02
C PHE A 216 -0.02 -18.61 -8.82
N THR A 217 -1.05 -18.04 -9.46
CA THR A 217 -2.42 -18.53 -9.32
C THR A 217 -2.82 -19.59 -10.34
N ILE A 218 -2.24 -19.56 -11.56
CA ILE A 218 -2.69 -20.42 -12.66
C ILE A 218 -1.55 -21.27 -13.22
N LEU A 219 -0.43 -20.65 -13.61
CA LEU A 219 0.63 -21.34 -14.34
C LEU A 219 1.43 -22.28 -13.46
N TYR A 220 1.90 -21.80 -12.31
CA TYR A 220 2.73 -22.57 -11.38
C TYR A 220 2.00 -23.85 -10.91
N PRO A 221 0.73 -23.80 -10.44
CA PRO A 221 -0.01 -25.02 -10.09
C PRO A 221 -0.21 -26.01 -11.25
N SER A 222 -0.25 -25.52 -12.50
CA SER A 222 -0.58 -26.32 -13.70
C SER A 222 0.65 -26.79 -14.50
N SER A 223 1.84 -26.39 -14.08
CA SER A 223 3.09 -26.50 -14.85
C SER A 223 3.76 -27.87 -14.78
N GLY A 224 3.30 -28.81 -13.94
CA GLY A 224 3.98 -30.10 -13.75
C GLY A 224 5.35 -29.99 -13.07
N LEU A 225 5.97 -28.80 -13.09
CA LEU A 225 7.15 -28.39 -12.33
C LEU A 225 6.90 -28.40 -10.83
N TYR A 226 5.69 -28.72 -10.36
CA TYR A 226 5.43 -28.91 -8.95
C TYR A 226 6.31 -30.05 -8.40
N PRO A 227 7.19 -29.81 -7.40
CA PRO A 227 7.25 -28.61 -6.56
C PRO A 227 8.51 -27.72 -6.74
N LYS A 228 9.23 -27.84 -7.87
CA LYS A 228 10.41 -27.05 -8.28
C LYS A 228 10.10 -25.57 -8.57
N LEU A 229 10.18 -24.72 -7.54
CA LEU A 229 10.32 -23.26 -7.70
C LEU A 229 11.77 -22.85 -7.50
N ASP A 230 12.55 -22.79 -8.57
CA ASP A 230 13.94 -22.35 -8.49
C ASP A 230 14.07 -20.81 -8.42
N LEU A 231 15.27 -20.33 -8.06
CA LEU A 231 15.59 -18.91 -7.97
C LEU A 231 15.33 -18.17 -9.29
N GLU A 232 15.55 -18.84 -10.43
CA GLU A 232 15.33 -18.28 -11.76
C GLU A 232 13.84 -17.93 -11.96
N ASN A 233 12.94 -18.86 -11.64
CA ASN A 233 11.50 -18.63 -11.65
C ASN A 233 11.07 -17.54 -10.65
N MET A 234 11.58 -17.54 -9.42
CA MET A 234 11.26 -16.47 -8.46
C MET A 234 11.67 -15.08 -8.95
N GLN A 235 12.82 -14.97 -9.61
CA GLN A 235 13.32 -13.69 -10.12
C GLN A 235 12.39 -13.09 -11.17
N VAL A 236 12.00 -13.91 -12.16
CA VAL A 236 11.20 -13.42 -13.30
C VAL A 236 9.70 -13.34 -13.00
N HIS A 237 9.21 -14.01 -11.94
CA HIS A 237 7.79 -14.05 -11.59
C HIS A 237 7.40 -13.30 -10.31
N LEU A 238 8.27 -13.18 -9.31
CA LEU A 238 7.96 -12.51 -8.03
C LEU A 238 8.75 -11.21 -7.85
N LEU A 239 10.08 -11.29 -8.01
CA LEU A 239 10.94 -10.15 -7.67
C LEU A 239 10.77 -8.96 -8.61
N ASN A 240 10.33 -9.18 -9.85
CA ASN A 240 9.90 -8.09 -10.74
C ASN A 240 8.82 -7.19 -10.12
N SER A 241 7.79 -7.78 -9.50
CA SER A 241 6.73 -7.06 -8.79
C SER A 241 7.23 -6.44 -7.50
N CYS A 242 8.12 -7.12 -6.76
CA CYS A 242 8.73 -6.52 -5.57
C CYS A 242 9.52 -5.25 -5.90
N VAL A 243 10.30 -5.25 -6.98
CA VAL A 243 11.01 -4.05 -7.47
C VAL A 243 10.01 -2.96 -7.81
N ILE A 244 8.96 -3.25 -8.57
CA ILE A 244 7.92 -2.27 -8.91
C ILE A 244 7.14 -1.72 -7.71
N LEU A 245 6.87 -2.55 -6.70
CA LEU A 245 6.22 -2.09 -5.48
C LEU A 245 7.15 -1.17 -4.67
N LEU A 246 8.43 -1.51 -4.57
CA LEU A 246 9.44 -0.65 -3.96
C LEU A 246 9.54 0.69 -4.70
N GLU A 247 9.50 0.64 -6.03
CA GLU A 247 9.44 1.81 -6.90
C GLU A 247 8.22 2.69 -6.62
N HIS A 248 7.05 2.07 -6.49
CA HIS A 248 5.81 2.74 -6.13
C HIS A 248 5.90 3.45 -4.76
N LEU A 249 6.65 2.90 -3.82
CA LEU A 249 6.80 3.46 -2.46
C LEU A 249 7.84 4.57 -2.38
N ILE A 250 8.93 4.48 -3.14
CA ILE A 250 10.07 5.41 -3.04
C ILE A 250 9.97 6.56 -4.03
N SER A 251 9.46 6.32 -5.24
CA SER A 251 9.43 7.30 -6.33
C SER A 251 8.33 8.36 -6.16
N ALA A 252 8.62 9.60 -6.52
CA ALA A 252 7.60 10.66 -6.59
C ALA A 252 6.73 10.60 -7.86
N ILE A 253 7.03 9.70 -8.80
CA ILE A 253 6.30 9.56 -10.07
C ILE A 253 4.78 9.38 -9.80
N PRO A 254 3.92 10.18 -10.46
CA PRO A 254 2.47 10.03 -10.37
C PRO A 254 1.96 8.72 -10.96
N TYR A 255 0.90 8.15 -10.37
CA TYR A 255 0.15 7.03 -10.97
C TYR A 255 -1.30 7.46 -11.23
N ARG A 256 -1.79 7.26 -12.46
CA ARG A 256 -3.10 7.73 -12.92
C ARG A 256 -4.01 6.57 -13.29
N LEU A 257 -5.32 6.71 -13.03
CA LEU A 257 -6.29 5.66 -13.38
C LEU A 257 -6.39 5.45 -14.89
N LEU A 258 -6.47 6.52 -15.69
CA LEU A 258 -6.59 6.42 -17.15
C LEU A 258 -5.36 5.82 -17.83
N HIS A 259 -4.20 5.76 -17.15
CA HIS A 259 -3.00 5.11 -17.66
C HIS A 259 -3.09 3.57 -17.69
N VAL A 260 -4.22 2.99 -17.27
CA VAL A 260 -4.51 1.55 -17.42
C VAL A 260 -4.40 1.07 -18.88
N VAL A 261 -4.53 1.99 -19.84
CA VAL A 261 -4.34 1.69 -21.27
C VAL A 261 -2.94 1.18 -21.61
N TYR A 262 -1.90 1.57 -20.86
CA TYR A 262 -0.51 1.20 -21.16
C TYR A 262 -0.18 -0.26 -20.84
N PRO A 263 -0.50 -0.81 -19.65
CA PRO A 263 -0.34 -2.25 -19.41
C PRO A 263 -1.27 -3.08 -20.32
N LEU A 264 -2.46 -2.59 -20.67
CA LEU A 264 -3.35 -3.25 -21.62
C LEU A 264 -2.75 -3.32 -23.04
N LEU A 265 -2.20 -2.21 -23.54
CA LEU A 265 -1.54 -2.16 -24.84
C LEU A 265 -0.31 -3.08 -24.88
N TYR A 266 0.50 -3.08 -23.82
CA TYR A 266 1.64 -3.98 -23.71
C TYR A 266 1.21 -5.45 -23.78
N CYS A 267 0.18 -5.85 -23.01
CA CYS A 267 -0.36 -7.21 -23.08
C CYS A 267 -0.94 -7.51 -24.47
N LEU A 268 -1.63 -6.58 -25.11
CA LEU A 268 -2.14 -6.74 -26.48
C LEU A 268 -1.02 -6.99 -27.49
N ILE A 269 0.09 -6.24 -27.41
CA ILE A 269 1.28 -6.46 -28.26
C ILE A 269 1.81 -7.87 -28.07
N TYR A 270 1.93 -8.33 -26.82
CA TYR A 270 2.32 -9.72 -26.55
C TYR A 270 1.32 -10.74 -27.09
N MET A 271 0.02 -10.46 -27.00
CA MET A 271 -1.01 -11.34 -27.57
C MET A 271 -0.87 -11.47 -29.08
N VAL A 272 -0.65 -10.37 -29.80
CA VAL A 272 -0.40 -10.38 -31.25
C VAL A 272 0.87 -11.16 -31.56
N PHE A 273 1.95 -10.94 -30.82
CA PHE A 273 3.18 -11.73 -30.94
C PHE A 273 2.93 -13.23 -30.75
N SER A 274 2.19 -13.62 -29.70
CA SER A 274 1.86 -15.02 -29.43
C SER A 274 1.03 -15.66 -30.56
N LEU A 275 0.12 -14.90 -31.16
CA LEU A 275 -0.70 -15.35 -32.29
C LEU A 275 0.14 -15.52 -33.55
N VAL A 276 1.06 -14.58 -33.83
CA VAL A 276 1.98 -14.65 -34.96
C VAL A 276 2.93 -15.84 -34.83
N LEU A 277 3.45 -16.10 -33.63
CA LEU A 277 4.27 -17.28 -33.37
C LEU A 277 3.50 -18.57 -33.64
N TRP A 278 2.27 -18.68 -33.14
CA TRP A 278 1.43 -19.83 -33.42
C TRP A 278 1.10 -19.95 -34.92
N ALA A 279 0.81 -18.84 -35.62
CA ALA A 279 0.46 -18.86 -37.03
C ALA A 279 1.59 -19.36 -37.95
N LYS A 280 2.84 -19.39 -37.46
CA LYS A 280 4.00 -19.84 -38.24
C LYS A 280 4.02 -21.36 -38.46
N ASP A 281 3.58 -22.14 -37.49
CA ASP A 281 3.66 -23.61 -37.56
C ASP A 281 2.49 -24.35 -36.89
N HIS A 282 1.52 -23.62 -36.34
CA HIS A 282 0.33 -24.14 -35.67
C HIS A 282 0.60 -25.07 -34.47
N GLN A 283 1.86 -25.12 -34.00
CA GLN A 283 2.29 -26.03 -32.95
C GLN A 283 2.91 -25.27 -31.76
N HIS A 284 3.42 -24.05 -31.96
CA HIS A 284 3.95 -23.24 -30.86
C HIS A 284 2.84 -22.51 -30.09
N TYR A 285 2.50 -23.02 -28.91
CA TYR A 285 1.78 -22.26 -27.88
C TYR A 285 2.58 -22.29 -26.57
N MET A 286 2.82 -21.11 -25.99
CA MET A 286 3.76 -20.94 -24.87
C MET A 286 3.20 -21.45 -23.55
N TYR A 287 1.95 -21.11 -23.30
CA TYR A 287 1.25 -21.42 -22.07
C TYR A 287 -0.01 -22.21 -22.41
N LYS A 288 -0.34 -23.22 -21.60
CA LYS A 288 -1.58 -23.99 -21.77
C LYS A 288 -2.83 -23.09 -21.79
N ILE A 289 -2.79 -21.97 -21.06
CA ILE A 289 -3.84 -20.94 -21.01
C ILE A 289 -3.89 -20.02 -22.23
N LEU A 290 -2.82 -19.98 -23.03
CA LEU A 290 -2.69 -19.24 -24.28
C LEU A 290 -2.51 -20.21 -25.45
N ASN A 291 -3.39 -21.22 -25.51
CA ASN A 291 -3.39 -22.21 -26.56
C ASN A 291 -4.32 -21.79 -27.71
N TRP A 292 -3.73 -21.28 -28.79
CA TRP A 292 -4.47 -20.83 -29.98
C TRP A 292 -5.12 -21.97 -30.78
N ASN A 293 -4.75 -23.24 -30.52
CA ASN A 293 -5.51 -24.40 -31.03
C ASN A 293 -6.88 -24.55 -30.33
N ASN A 294 -7.05 -23.94 -29.15
CA ASN A 294 -8.34 -23.79 -28.48
C ASN A 294 -8.63 -22.29 -28.25
N PRO A 295 -9.05 -21.57 -29.31
CA PRO A 295 -9.17 -20.11 -29.25
C PRO A 295 -10.24 -19.65 -28.26
N GLY A 296 -11.27 -20.47 -27.98
CA GLY A 296 -12.32 -20.11 -27.03
C GLY A 296 -11.81 -19.86 -25.60
N LEU A 297 -11.00 -20.79 -25.06
CA LEU A 297 -10.41 -20.63 -23.73
C LEU A 297 -9.37 -19.49 -23.70
N THR A 298 -8.57 -19.37 -24.75
CA THR A 298 -7.56 -18.31 -24.88
C THR A 298 -8.22 -16.92 -24.91
N ILE A 299 -9.25 -16.73 -25.74
CA ILE A 299 -10.02 -15.48 -25.81
C ILE A 299 -10.69 -15.18 -24.47
N GLY A 300 -11.28 -16.19 -23.81
CA GLY A 300 -11.85 -16.04 -22.47
C GLY A 300 -10.85 -15.53 -21.44
N PHE A 301 -9.65 -16.11 -21.40
CA PHE A 301 -8.56 -15.67 -20.52
C PHE A 301 -8.10 -14.24 -20.82
N ILE A 302 -7.96 -13.88 -22.10
CA ILE A 302 -7.60 -12.50 -22.53
C ILE A 302 -8.65 -11.50 -22.04
N LEU A 303 -9.94 -11.78 -22.26
CA LEU A 303 -11.02 -10.88 -21.89
C LEU A 303 -11.10 -10.70 -20.37
N ILE A 304 -11.03 -11.79 -19.59
CA ILE A 304 -11.02 -11.71 -18.12
C ILE A 304 -9.81 -10.90 -17.64
N SER A 305 -8.63 -11.14 -18.21
CA SER A 305 -7.41 -10.42 -17.84
C SER A 305 -7.51 -8.92 -18.16
N ALA A 306 -8.00 -8.57 -19.35
CA ALA A 306 -8.08 -7.20 -19.84
C ALA A 306 -9.16 -6.37 -19.13
N PHE A 307 -10.33 -6.95 -18.84
CA PHE A 307 -11.47 -6.21 -18.28
C PHE A 307 -11.62 -6.35 -16.77
N ILE A 308 -10.99 -7.33 -16.13
CA ILE A 308 -11.12 -7.57 -14.69
C ILE A 308 -9.77 -7.50 -13.99
N VAL A 309 -8.82 -8.38 -14.34
CA VAL A 309 -7.59 -8.56 -13.56
C VAL A 309 -6.69 -7.32 -13.64
N ILE A 310 -6.34 -6.86 -14.85
CA ILE A 310 -5.46 -5.70 -15.04
C ILE A 310 -6.07 -4.41 -14.46
N PRO A 311 -7.35 -4.08 -14.72
CA PRO A 311 -7.98 -2.91 -14.10
C PRO A 311 -8.01 -2.98 -12.57
N LEU A 312 -8.28 -4.15 -11.98
CA LEU A 312 -8.27 -4.32 -10.52
C LEU A 312 -6.86 -4.06 -9.95
N LEU A 313 -5.83 -4.67 -10.52
CA LEU A 313 -4.44 -4.47 -10.08
C LEU A 313 -3.98 -3.02 -10.25
N HIS A 314 -4.36 -2.39 -11.36
CA HIS A 314 -4.08 -0.98 -11.63
C HIS A 314 -4.75 -0.05 -10.62
N CYS A 315 -6.01 -0.32 -10.27
CA CYS A 315 -6.72 0.39 -9.21
C CYS A 315 -6.04 0.21 -7.85
N LEU A 316 -5.58 -0.99 -7.50
CA LEU A 316 -4.85 -1.24 -6.24
C LEU A 316 -3.56 -0.42 -6.17
N LEU A 317 -2.76 -0.39 -7.25
CA LEU A 317 -1.54 0.43 -7.33
C LEU A 317 -1.85 1.93 -7.25
N PHE A 318 -2.93 2.38 -7.90
CA PHE A 318 -3.42 3.75 -7.78
C PHE A 318 -3.80 4.11 -6.35
N LEU A 319 -4.49 3.22 -5.63
CA LEU A 319 -4.83 3.43 -4.22
C LEU A 319 -3.58 3.55 -3.35
N VAL A 320 -2.56 2.73 -3.58
CA VAL A 320 -1.25 2.87 -2.92
C VAL A 320 -0.60 4.22 -3.23
N TYR A 321 -0.63 4.66 -4.49
CA TYR A 321 -0.12 5.97 -4.91
C TYR A 321 -0.85 7.14 -4.23
N LYS A 322 -2.19 7.11 -4.17
CA LYS A 322 -2.95 8.16 -3.50
C LYS A 322 -2.73 8.13 -1.99
N ALA A 323 -2.63 6.95 -1.38
CA ALA A 323 -2.32 6.81 0.05
C ALA A 323 -0.98 7.47 0.43
N LYS A 324 0.10 7.25 -0.33
CA LYS A 324 1.38 7.92 -0.06
C LYS A 324 1.32 9.43 -0.28
N SER A 325 0.51 9.89 -1.23
CA SER A 325 0.40 11.32 -1.59
C SER A 325 -0.36 12.09 -0.51
N VAL A 326 -1.45 11.53 0.01
CA VAL A 326 -2.21 12.09 1.14
C VAL A 326 -1.35 12.15 2.41
N ALA A 327 -0.65 11.07 2.75
CA ALA A 327 0.25 11.05 3.90
C ALA A 327 1.33 12.15 3.86
N LYS A 328 1.73 12.58 2.64
CA LYS A 328 2.69 13.66 2.44
C LYS A 328 2.05 15.04 2.58
N ALA A 329 0.82 15.22 2.07
CA ALA A 329 0.07 16.46 2.23
C ALA A 329 -0.21 16.75 3.72
N ASP A 330 -0.61 15.73 4.49
CA ASP A 330 -0.84 15.84 5.93
C ASP A 330 0.44 16.23 6.69
N ALA A 331 1.57 15.60 6.36
CA ALA A 331 2.87 15.96 6.94
C ALA A 331 3.32 17.39 6.58
N ALA A 332 2.98 17.87 5.38
CA ALA A 332 3.32 19.20 4.92
C ALA A 332 2.48 20.29 5.59
N PHE A 333 1.17 20.04 5.77
CA PHE A 333 0.24 20.93 6.45
C PHE A 333 0.59 21.06 7.94
N ALA A 334 0.95 19.95 8.60
CA ALA A 334 1.39 19.91 9.99
C ALA A 334 2.62 20.79 10.32
N GLU A 335 3.51 20.98 9.34
CA GLU A 335 4.71 21.80 9.49
C GLU A 335 4.43 23.29 9.25
N VAL A 336 3.45 23.63 8.41
CA VAL A 336 3.03 25.03 8.16
C VAL A 336 2.24 25.58 9.35
N THR A 337 1.35 24.78 9.92
CA THR A 337 0.60 25.14 11.14
C THR A 337 1.49 25.28 12.37
N GLY A 338 2.65 24.63 12.40
CA GLY A 338 3.65 24.81 13.45
C GLY A 338 4.43 26.15 13.41
N GLN A 339 4.33 26.93 12.33
CA GLN A 339 5.00 28.24 12.18
C GLN A 339 4.07 29.44 12.39
N ILE A 340 2.75 29.23 12.45
CA ILE A 340 1.76 30.27 12.74
C ILE A 340 1.38 30.15 14.22
N THR A 341 1.88 31.05 15.07
CA THR A 341 1.32 31.23 16.42
C THR A 341 -0.15 31.63 16.30
N PRO A 342 -1.11 30.88 16.89
CA PRO A 342 -2.52 31.22 16.73
C PRO A 342 -2.91 32.32 17.71
N THR A 343 -3.17 33.53 17.22
CA THR A 343 -3.84 34.63 17.97
C THR A 343 -5.35 34.68 17.72
N VAL A 344 -5.96 33.60 17.23
CA VAL A 344 -7.42 33.49 17.14
C VAL A 344 -7.84 32.16 17.73
N SER A 345 -8.56 32.23 18.84
CA SER A 345 -9.25 31.12 19.47
C SER A 345 -10.26 30.52 18.49
N LYS A 346 -9.85 29.47 17.77
CA LYS A 346 -10.71 28.53 17.05
C LYS A 346 -10.57 27.14 17.70
N PRO A 347 -11.64 26.32 17.69
CA PRO A 347 -11.74 25.14 18.53
C PRO A 347 -10.63 24.13 18.21
N ALA A 348 -10.18 23.43 19.25
CA ALA A 348 -8.97 22.63 19.37
C ALA A 348 -8.82 21.41 18.41
N ASP A 349 -9.58 21.34 17.32
CA ASP A 349 -9.73 20.14 16.49
C ASP A 349 -9.03 20.18 15.12
N GLU A 350 -8.30 21.25 14.79
CA GLU A 350 -7.52 21.33 13.56
C GLU A 350 -6.10 20.73 13.71
N MET A 351 -5.98 19.51 13.19
CA MET A 351 -4.81 18.96 12.50
C MET A 351 -3.52 18.82 13.34
N VAL A 352 -3.58 17.82 14.21
CA VAL A 352 -2.46 17.29 15.00
C VAL A 352 -1.34 16.80 14.06
N GLY A 353 -0.17 17.46 14.09
CA GLY A 353 0.98 17.06 13.27
C GLY A 353 1.57 15.70 13.64
N CYS A 354 2.31 15.05 12.71
CA CYS A 354 2.87 13.70 12.87
C CYS A 354 3.65 13.50 14.18
N LYS A 355 4.44 14.50 14.59
CA LYS A 355 5.18 14.50 15.87
C LYS A 355 4.24 14.42 17.07
N GLU A 356 3.14 15.17 17.04
CA GLU A 356 2.15 15.20 18.11
C GLU A 356 1.28 13.93 18.09
N THR A 357 0.96 13.38 16.92
CA THR A 357 0.32 12.05 16.80
C THR A 357 1.19 10.97 17.43
N LEU A 358 2.49 10.92 17.09
CA LEU A 358 3.42 9.98 17.70
C LEU A 358 3.54 10.21 19.21
N ARG A 359 3.69 11.45 19.66
CA ARG A 359 3.76 11.79 21.08
C ARG A 359 2.51 11.35 21.84
N ARG A 360 1.32 11.53 21.26
CA ARG A 360 0.05 11.05 21.82
C ARG A 360 0.05 9.53 21.92
N GLU A 361 0.47 8.82 20.88
CA GLU A 361 0.49 7.36 20.83
C GLU A 361 1.48 6.74 21.82
N PHE A 362 2.64 7.37 22.07
CA PHE A 362 3.63 6.90 23.05
C PHE A 362 3.26 7.18 24.52
N LYS A 363 2.07 7.71 24.82
CA LYS A 363 1.57 7.81 26.20
C LYS A 363 1.26 6.41 26.75
N TRP A 364 1.75 6.09 27.94
CA TRP A 364 1.52 4.79 28.62
C TRP A 364 0.05 4.34 28.66
N LYS A 365 -0.90 5.28 28.73
CA LYS A 365 -2.34 4.97 28.68
C LYS A 365 -2.78 4.28 27.39
N ASN A 366 -2.09 4.51 26.27
CA ASN A 366 -2.37 3.87 24.98
C ASN A 366 -1.84 2.44 24.87
N LEU A 367 -1.14 1.94 25.90
CA LEU A 367 -0.94 0.50 26.09
C LEU A 367 -2.25 -0.20 26.50
N GLY A 368 -3.20 0.54 27.08
CA GLY A 368 -4.53 0.05 27.40
C GLY A 368 -5.48 0.09 26.19
N PHE A 369 -6.71 -0.41 26.40
CA PHE A 369 -7.70 -0.59 25.33
C PHE A 369 -8.76 0.53 25.23
N SER A 370 -8.70 1.57 26.07
CA SER A 370 -9.69 2.69 26.08
C SER A 370 -9.51 3.65 24.90
N GLY A 371 -10.41 4.60 24.69
CA GLY A 371 -10.23 5.70 23.73
C GLY A 371 -10.40 5.28 22.26
N VAL A 372 -11.20 4.24 22.01
CA VAL A 372 -11.60 3.82 20.67
C VAL A 372 -13.04 3.35 20.67
N ARG A 373 -13.80 3.75 19.65
CA ARG A 373 -15.15 3.28 19.36
C ARG A 373 -15.21 1.76 19.19
N GLU A 374 -16.03 1.10 19.99
CA GLU A 374 -16.25 -0.36 19.92
C GLU A 374 -16.85 -0.81 18.57
N GLU A 375 -17.61 0.08 17.93
CA GLU A 375 -18.25 -0.20 16.65
C GLU A 375 -17.23 -0.44 15.53
N ARG A 376 -16.01 0.09 15.64
CA ARG A 376 -14.93 -0.13 14.66
C ARG A 376 -14.54 -1.58 14.51
N PHE A 377 -14.58 -2.34 15.60
CA PHE A 377 -14.20 -3.74 15.58
C PHE A 377 -15.17 -4.57 14.74
N CYS A 378 -16.45 -4.21 14.74
CA CYS A 378 -17.50 -5.04 14.15
C CYS A 378 -18.06 -4.48 12.83
N ASN A 379 -17.48 -3.40 12.30
CA ASN A 379 -17.93 -2.77 11.06
C ASN A 379 -16.84 -2.77 9.97
N PRO A 380 -17.24 -2.86 8.69
CA PRO A 380 -16.33 -2.71 7.57
C PRO A 380 -15.79 -1.27 7.50
N GLN A 381 -14.57 -1.14 6.98
CA GLN A 381 -13.96 0.14 6.61
C GLN A 381 -14.84 0.89 5.60
N TRP A 382 -15.47 0.15 4.70
CA TRP A 382 -16.33 0.64 3.63
C TRP A 382 -17.81 0.59 4.06
N ARG A 383 -18.69 1.41 3.47
CA ARG A 383 -20.14 1.42 3.77
C ARG A 383 -20.89 0.21 3.18
N TRP A 384 -20.42 -1.00 3.47
CA TRP A 384 -21.08 -2.23 3.05
C TRP A 384 -22.33 -2.47 3.90
N PRO A 385 -23.38 -3.09 3.32
CA PRO A 385 -24.47 -3.64 4.12
C PRO A 385 -23.95 -4.68 5.12
N VAL A 386 -24.59 -4.77 6.28
CA VAL A 386 -24.18 -5.69 7.37
C VAL A 386 -24.12 -7.14 6.89
N TRP A 387 -25.11 -7.59 6.13
CA TRP A 387 -25.14 -8.96 5.59
C TRP A 387 -23.93 -9.26 4.70
N ALA A 388 -23.48 -8.30 3.89
CA ALA A 388 -22.35 -8.49 2.97
C ALA A 388 -21.03 -8.60 3.74
N TYR A 389 -20.89 -7.81 4.81
CA TYR A 389 -19.74 -7.92 5.71
C TYR A 389 -19.73 -9.25 6.47
N LEU A 390 -20.87 -9.70 7.00
CA LEU A 390 -20.97 -11.00 7.67
C LEU A 390 -20.72 -12.17 6.71
N LEU A 391 -21.13 -12.05 5.44
CA LEU A 391 -20.79 -13.04 4.41
C LEU A 391 -19.28 -13.09 4.16
N TYR A 392 -18.63 -11.92 3.98
CA TYR A 392 -17.16 -11.85 3.88
C TYR A 392 -16.48 -12.50 5.09
N ARG A 393 -16.93 -12.20 6.31
CA ARG A 393 -16.38 -12.78 7.55
C ARG A 393 -16.50 -14.29 7.58
N SER A 394 -17.66 -14.82 7.19
CA SER A 394 -17.90 -16.25 7.09
C SER A 394 -16.99 -16.91 6.07
N LEU A 395 -16.87 -16.34 4.86
CA LEU A 395 -15.99 -16.87 3.81
C LEU A 395 -14.51 -16.82 4.22
N PHE A 396 -14.07 -15.72 4.83
CA PHE A 396 -12.71 -15.56 5.33
C PHE A 396 -12.37 -16.60 6.40
N MET A 397 -13.27 -16.78 7.39
CA MET A 397 -13.10 -17.81 8.42
C MET A 397 -13.09 -19.22 7.82
N LEU A 398 -14.03 -19.56 6.92
CA LEU A 398 -14.10 -20.87 6.30
C LEU A 398 -12.83 -21.18 5.51
N TYR A 399 -12.33 -20.20 4.74
CA TYR A 399 -11.10 -20.35 3.97
C TYR A 399 -9.89 -20.62 4.87
N VAL A 400 -9.72 -19.83 5.93
CA VAL A 400 -8.58 -20.00 6.85
C VAL A 400 -8.66 -21.34 7.59
N LEU A 401 -9.85 -21.74 8.07
CA LEU A 401 -10.03 -23.03 8.74
C LEU A 401 -9.80 -24.23 7.82
N PHE A 402 -10.27 -24.15 6.57
CA PHE A 402 -10.02 -25.18 5.57
C PHE A 402 -8.52 -25.39 5.37
N TRP A 403 -7.77 -24.31 5.13
CA TRP A 403 -6.32 -24.40 4.91
C TRP A 403 -5.53 -24.78 6.16
N LEU A 404 -6.01 -24.41 7.35
CA LEU A 404 -5.43 -24.89 8.61
C LEU A 404 -5.57 -26.42 8.73
N ALA A 405 -6.78 -26.94 8.52
CA ALA A 405 -7.04 -28.38 8.55
C ALA A 405 -6.27 -29.11 7.45
N TYR A 406 -6.28 -28.57 6.22
CA TYR A 406 -5.57 -29.15 5.07
C TYR A 406 -4.06 -29.17 5.28
N SER A 407 -3.45 -28.08 5.77
CA SER A 407 -2.00 -28.02 6.02
C SER A 407 -1.57 -29.00 7.11
N SER A 408 -2.32 -29.13 8.20
CA SER A 408 -2.07 -30.09 9.26
C SER A 408 -2.21 -31.54 8.77
N GLY A 409 -3.31 -31.85 8.08
CA GLY A 409 -3.55 -33.19 7.52
C GLY A 409 -2.56 -33.59 6.44
N SER A 410 -2.23 -32.66 5.53
CA SER A 410 -1.23 -32.89 4.48
C SER A 410 0.16 -33.12 5.06
N PHE A 411 0.53 -32.44 6.15
CA PHE A 411 1.83 -32.66 6.82
C PHE A 411 1.91 -34.07 7.40
N HIS A 412 0.86 -34.52 8.10
CA HIS A 412 0.80 -35.87 8.66
C HIS A 412 0.90 -36.97 7.59
N ASN A 413 0.27 -36.77 6.43
CA ASN A 413 0.26 -37.76 5.35
C ASN A 413 1.56 -37.82 4.55
N ARG A 414 2.27 -36.70 4.38
CA ARG A 414 3.50 -36.63 3.58
C ARG A 414 4.75 -37.03 4.36
N GLU A 415 4.74 -36.78 5.67
CA GLU A 415 5.90 -36.95 6.53
C GLU A 415 5.58 -37.80 7.78
N PRO A 416 5.06 -39.03 7.63
CA PRO A 416 4.64 -39.85 8.77
C PRO A 416 5.79 -40.22 9.72
N THR A 417 7.03 -40.24 9.22
CA THR A 417 8.25 -40.56 9.97
C THR A 417 9.11 -39.35 10.33
N SER A 418 8.67 -38.12 10.00
CA SER A 418 9.46 -36.92 10.31
C SER A 418 9.58 -36.69 11.81
N THR A 419 10.80 -36.39 12.24
CA THR A 419 11.13 -36.02 13.61
C THR A 419 10.37 -34.75 14.02
N TYR A 420 10.17 -33.83 13.06
CA TYR A 420 9.48 -32.56 13.28
C TYR A 420 7.97 -32.72 13.19
N LYS A 421 7.26 -32.13 14.16
CA LYS A 421 5.80 -32.11 14.17
C LYS A 421 5.26 -30.83 13.53
N TRP A 422 4.08 -30.88 12.91
CA TRP A 422 3.45 -29.72 12.27
C TRP A 422 3.37 -28.50 13.22
N TYR A 423 3.04 -28.72 14.49
CA TYR A 423 2.96 -27.65 15.48
C TYR A 423 4.33 -27.09 15.90
N ALA A 424 5.46 -27.66 15.47
CA ALA A 424 6.78 -27.15 15.82
C ALA A 424 7.12 -25.85 15.07
N PHE A 425 6.52 -25.63 13.90
CA PHE A 425 6.82 -24.50 13.03
C PHE A 425 6.05 -23.23 13.42
N LEU A 426 6.78 -22.10 13.53
CA LEU A 426 6.22 -20.76 13.78
C LEU A 426 5.17 -20.35 12.75
N THR A 427 5.39 -20.72 11.48
CA THR A 427 4.45 -20.49 10.39
C THR A 427 3.08 -21.08 10.70
N ASN A 428 3.06 -22.30 11.25
CA ASN A 428 1.84 -23.02 11.59
C ASN A 428 1.18 -22.43 12.84
N TRP A 429 1.97 -21.98 13.82
CA TRP A 429 1.44 -21.17 14.94
C TRP A 429 0.78 -19.88 14.43
N THR A 430 1.41 -19.18 13.49
CA THR A 430 0.91 -17.91 12.96
C THR A 430 -0.39 -18.12 12.19
N TYR A 431 -0.46 -19.17 11.37
CA TYR A 431 -1.67 -19.54 10.63
C TYR A 431 -2.81 -20.01 11.55
N ALA A 432 -2.49 -20.77 12.61
CA ALA A 432 -3.45 -21.14 13.65
C ALA A 432 -3.98 -19.89 14.38
N PHE A 433 -3.11 -18.94 14.72
CA PHE A 433 -3.52 -17.66 15.30
C PHE A 433 -4.43 -16.86 14.36
N LEU A 434 -4.19 -16.92 13.04
CA LEU A 434 -5.05 -16.31 12.02
C LEU A 434 -6.44 -16.97 12.00
N ALA A 435 -6.51 -18.29 12.15
CA ALA A 435 -7.77 -19.01 12.22
C ALA A 435 -8.56 -18.66 13.49
N VAL A 436 -7.88 -18.59 14.65
CA VAL A 436 -8.47 -18.17 15.92
C VAL A 436 -9.00 -16.75 15.80
N TYR A 437 -8.20 -15.83 15.26
CA TYR A 437 -8.62 -14.46 14.98
C TYR A 437 -9.85 -14.42 14.06
N ALA A 438 -9.82 -15.10 12.92
CA ALA A 438 -10.92 -15.08 11.95
C ALA A 438 -12.24 -15.59 12.55
N THR A 439 -12.15 -16.68 13.33
CA THR A 439 -13.29 -17.25 14.06
C THR A 439 -13.81 -16.29 15.11
N TRP A 440 -12.91 -15.74 15.93
CA TRP A 440 -13.27 -14.81 16.99
C TRP A 440 -13.89 -13.51 16.44
N HIS A 441 -13.39 -13.03 15.31
CA HIS A 441 -13.89 -11.83 14.66
C HIS A 441 -15.31 -12.02 14.13
N LEU A 442 -15.60 -13.17 13.49
CA LEU A 442 -16.96 -13.49 13.05
C LEU A 442 -17.92 -13.54 14.24
N ILE A 443 -17.53 -14.21 15.34
CA ILE A 443 -18.34 -14.30 16.56
C ILE A 443 -18.60 -12.90 17.14
N ALA A 444 -17.56 -12.07 17.30
CA ALA A 444 -17.70 -10.71 17.81
C ALA A 444 -18.60 -9.84 16.92
N ALA A 445 -18.48 -9.96 15.59
CA ALA A 445 -19.33 -9.24 14.66
C ALA A 445 -20.79 -9.67 14.75
N ILE A 446 -21.07 -10.99 14.84
CA ILE A 446 -22.42 -11.52 15.03
C ILE A 446 -23.01 -11.00 16.34
N ILE A 447 -22.29 -11.14 17.46
CA ILE A 447 -22.75 -10.68 18.77
C ILE A 447 -23.11 -9.19 18.72
N TYR A 448 -22.22 -8.37 18.17
CA TYR A 448 -22.44 -6.93 18.05
C TYR A 448 -23.70 -6.61 17.22
N HIS A 449 -23.83 -7.17 16.01
CA HIS A 449 -24.96 -6.90 15.13
C HIS A 449 -26.29 -7.49 15.63
N THR A 450 -26.25 -8.59 16.39
CA THR A 450 -27.43 -9.13 17.07
C THR A 450 -27.87 -8.22 18.22
N LEU A 451 -26.94 -7.73 19.05
CA LEU A 451 -27.28 -6.83 20.14
C LEU A 451 -27.82 -5.48 19.64
N THR A 452 -27.21 -4.91 18.60
CA THR A 452 -27.69 -3.65 18.01
C THR A 452 -29.06 -3.80 17.36
N SER A 453 -29.31 -4.90 16.64
CA SER A 453 -30.63 -5.17 16.05
C SER A 453 -31.73 -5.41 17.09
N VAL A 454 -31.43 -6.10 18.19
CA VAL A 454 -32.37 -6.27 19.32
C VAL A 454 -32.69 -4.92 19.97
N ASN A 455 -31.69 -4.09 20.21
CA ASN A 455 -31.87 -2.76 20.80
C ASN A 455 -32.66 -1.81 19.87
N ALA A 456 -32.39 -1.85 18.56
CA ALA A 456 -33.14 -1.06 17.58
C ALA A 456 -34.62 -1.45 17.52
N ARG A 457 -34.95 -2.75 17.60
CA ARG A 457 -36.35 -3.23 17.66
C ARG A 457 -37.11 -2.74 18.89
N ARG A 458 -36.41 -2.42 19.98
CA ARG A 458 -37.03 -1.90 21.22
C ARG A 458 -37.27 -0.38 21.19
N GLY A 459 -36.69 0.36 20.24
CA GLY A 459 -36.57 1.83 20.29
C GLY A 459 -37.32 2.66 19.22
N THR A 460 -38.25 2.07 18.45
CA THR A 460 -38.96 2.64 17.26
C THR A 460 -38.21 2.51 15.93
N GLY A 461 -38.91 1.95 14.92
CA GLY A 461 -38.62 2.07 13.47
C GLY A 461 -37.49 1.20 12.90
N GLU A 462 -37.88 0.17 12.14
CA GLU A 462 -37.09 -0.69 11.22
C GLU A 462 -35.58 -0.39 11.05
N SER A 463 -34.74 -1.08 11.82
CA SER A 463 -33.34 -1.31 11.42
C SER A 463 -33.20 -2.73 10.87
N SER A 464 -33.29 -2.83 9.54
CA SER A 464 -33.17 -4.10 8.82
C SER A 464 -31.71 -4.37 8.46
N CYS A 465 -31.23 -5.61 8.63
CA CYS A 465 -29.84 -6.02 8.31
C CYS A 465 -29.45 -5.80 6.83
N CYS A 466 -30.45 -5.47 6.01
CA CYS A 466 -30.37 -5.11 4.61
C CYS A 466 -29.77 -3.72 4.35
N MET A 467 -29.80 -2.81 5.32
CA MET A 467 -29.45 -1.41 5.10
C MET A 467 -27.97 -1.12 5.29
N ARG A 468 -27.44 -0.24 4.43
CA ARG A 468 -26.10 0.33 4.58
C ARG A 468 -26.09 1.30 5.76
N PRO A 469 -25.00 1.37 6.55
CA PRO A 469 -24.89 2.37 7.61
C PRO A 469 -25.06 3.80 7.08
N SER A 470 -25.71 4.67 7.85
CA SER A 470 -25.87 6.10 7.50
C SER A 470 -24.49 6.76 7.32
N GLU A 471 -24.43 7.84 6.52
CA GLU A 471 -23.15 8.51 6.26
C GLU A 471 -22.58 9.11 7.55
N GLU A 472 -23.44 9.68 8.38
CA GLU A 472 -23.08 10.28 9.67
C GLU A 472 -22.53 9.24 10.63
N PHE A 473 -23.19 8.08 10.77
CA PHE A 473 -22.69 6.99 11.59
C PHE A 473 -21.36 6.46 11.06
N HIS A 474 -21.23 6.26 9.75
CA HIS A 474 -19.98 5.78 9.17
C HIS A 474 -18.82 6.77 9.36
N LYS A 475 -19.09 8.08 9.23
CA LYS A 475 -18.10 9.13 9.51
C LYS A 475 -17.71 9.17 10.98
N SER A 476 -18.68 9.03 11.90
CA SER A 476 -18.41 9.05 13.34
C SER A 476 -17.51 7.89 13.76
N LEU A 477 -17.53 6.76 13.03
CA LEU A 477 -16.56 5.68 13.23
C LEU A 477 -15.14 6.20 13.13
N PHE A 478 -14.78 7.16 12.29
CA PHE A 478 -13.39 7.57 12.04
C PHE A 478 -13.01 8.91 12.70
N THR A 479 -13.85 9.45 13.57
CA THR A 479 -13.49 10.59 14.40
C THR A 479 -12.61 10.11 15.56
N GLU A 480 -11.45 10.74 15.75
CA GLU A 480 -10.66 10.50 16.97
C GLU A 480 -11.36 11.14 18.15
N LEU A 481 -11.46 10.36 19.23
CA LEU A 481 -12.06 10.79 20.48
C LEU A 481 -10.96 11.41 21.33
N ASP A 482 -11.00 12.72 21.53
CA ASP A 482 -10.15 13.35 22.53
C ASP A 482 -10.78 13.12 23.90
N GLU A 483 -10.22 12.18 24.68
CA GLU A 483 -10.70 11.82 26.02
C GLU A 483 -10.78 13.04 26.96
N GLU A 484 -9.91 14.05 26.81
CA GLU A 484 -9.95 15.27 27.65
C GLU A 484 -11.13 16.17 27.27
N ALA A 485 -11.36 16.39 25.98
CA ALA A 485 -12.55 17.12 25.49
C ALA A 485 -13.85 16.34 25.74
N LEU A 486 -13.80 15.00 25.70
CA LEU A 486 -14.91 14.13 26.07
C LEU A 486 -15.21 14.18 27.56
N TYR A 487 -14.21 14.17 28.43
CA TYR A 487 -14.40 14.29 29.86
C TYR A 487 -14.98 15.66 30.23
N GLU A 488 -14.50 16.74 29.61
CA GLU A 488 -15.09 18.08 29.72
C GLU A 488 -16.54 18.13 29.17
N ARG A 489 -16.83 17.51 28.02
CA ARG A 489 -18.21 17.40 27.50
C ARG A 489 -19.10 16.61 28.45
N VAL A 490 -18.63 15.46 28.92
CA VAL A 490 -19.39 14.53 29.77
C VAL A 490 -19.69 15.14 31.14
N SER A 491 -18.75 15.90 31.70
CA SER A 491 -18.94 16.67 32.94
C SER A 491 -19.80 17.92 32.73
N GLY A 492 -19.72 18.58 31.58
CA GLY A 492 -20.58 19.71 31.21
C GLY A 492 -22.03 19.33 30.92
N THR A 493 -22.27 18.13 30.37
CA THR A 493 -23.62 17.64 30.00
C THR A 493 -24.46 17.24 31.22
N GLU A 494 -23.86 17.08 32.41
CA GLU A 494 -24.62 16.85 33.66
C GLU A 494 -25.50 18.05 34.07
N ARG A 495 -25.31 19.22 33.43
CA ARG A 495 -26.18 20.41 33.57
C ARG A 495 -27.22 20.60 32.47
N GLY A 496 -27.27 19.77 31.43
CA GLY A 496 -28.19 19.95 30.30
C GLY A 496 -28.60 18.63 29.65
N GLY A 497 -29.87 18.25 29.79
CA GLY A 497 -30.43 16.98 29.31
C GLY A 497 -30.54 16.86 27.79
N GLY A 498 -29.41 16.62 27.10
CA GLY A 498 -29.35 16.31 25.66
C GLY A 498 -28.86 14.88 25.40
N GLY A 499 -29.58 14.13 24.56
CA GLY A 499 -29.36 12.70 24.26
C GLY A 499 -28.04 12.32 23.55
N GLY A 500 -27.12 13.25 23.33
CA GLY A 500 -25.80 12.99 22.72
C GLY A 500 -24.76 12.40 23.68
N GLY A 501 -24.96 12.48 25.00
CA GLY A 501 -23.95 12.10 25.99
C GLY A 501 -23.70 10.59 26.16
N SER A 502 -24.57 9.70 25.68
CA SER A 502 -24.46 8.25 25.94
C SER A 502 -23.45 7.54 25.03
N SER A 503 -23.44 7.84 23.73
CA SER A 503 -22.49 7.25 22.76
C SER A 503 -21.06 7.71 23.02
N ASP A 504 -20.90 8.98 23.41
CA ASP A 504 -19.62 9.60 23.75
C ASP A 504 -19.03 9.01 25.06
N ARG A 505 -19.86 8.78 26.09
CA ARG A 505 -19.46 8.07 27.33
C ARG A 505 -19.02 6.62 27.05
N LEU A 506 -19.73 5.91 26.16
CA LEU A 506 -19.43 4.52 25.83
C LEU A 506 -18.10 4.39 25.07
N ALA A 507 -17.78 5.35 24.20
CA ALA A 507 -16.56 5.29 23.39
C ALA A 507 -15.29 5.78 24.13
N ALA A 508 -15.43 6.54 25.22
CA ALA A 508 -14.35 6.82 26.16
C ALA A 508 -14.04 5.61 27.07
N SER A 509 -15.01 4.71 27.26
CA SER A 509 -14.86 3.54 28.11
C SER A 509 -14.05 2.41 27.45
N ARG A 510 -13.50 1.51 28.27
CA ARG A 510 -12.80 0.31 27.77
C ARG A 510 -13.81 -0.59 27.03
N PRO A 511 -13.52 -1.02 25.78
CA PRO A 511 -14.42 -1.91 25.06
C PRO A 511 -14.56 -3.25 25.80
N PRO A 512 -15.66 -3.99 25.58
CA PRO A 512 -15.86 -5.31 26.17
C PRO A 512 -14.65 -6.23 26.01
N TRP A 513 -14.43 -7.12 26.99
CA TRP A 513 -13.22 -7.96 27.05
C TRP A 513 -13.00 -8.78 25.76
N TYR A 514 -14.07 -9.21 25.09
CA TYR A 514 -13.99 -9.99 23.85
C TYR A 514 -13.46 -9.17 22.66
N LEU A 515 -13.71 -7.86 22.62
CA LEU A 515 -13.11 -6.94 21.64
C LEU A 515 -11.66 -6.61 21.99
N CYS A 516 -11.32 -6.53 23.29
CA CYS A 516 -9.92 -6.43 23.72
C CYS A 516 -9.11 -7.65 23.23
N LEU A 517 -9.65 -8.86 23.41
CA LEU A 517 -9.02 -10.09 22.92
C LEU A 517 -8.87 -10.08 21.40
N LEU A 518 -9.92 -9.66 20.67
CA LEU A 518 -9.87 -9.51 19.22
C LEU A 518 -8.72 -8.57 18.79
N TRP A 519 -8.53 -7.48 19.53
CA TRP A 519 -7.47 -6.51 19.25
C TRP A 519 -6.06 -7.07 19.48
N ILE A 520 -5.87 -7.82 20.56
CA ILE A 520 -4.62 -8.52 20.87
C ILE A 520 -4.30 -9.51 19.74
N LEU A 521 -5.27 -10.37 19.40
CA LEU A 521 -5.13 -11.37 18.34
C LEU A 521 -4.77 -10.72 17.00
N TYR A 522 -5.45 -9.64 16.64
CA TYR A 522 -5.19 -8.93 15.39
C TYR A 522 -3.81 -8.28 15.35
N SER A 523 -3.40 -7.64 16.46
CA SER A 523 -2.09 -6.99 16.56
C SER A 523 -0.96 -8.00 16.42
N ALA A 524 -1.11 -9.17 17.05
CA ALA A 524 -0.17 -10.27 16.94
C ALA A 524 -0.11 -10.85 15.52
N VAL A 525 -1.26 -11.22 14.95
CA VAL A 525 -1.28 -11.96 13.68
C VAL A 525 -0.90 -11.09 12.48
N SER A 526 -1.23 -9.80 12.50
CA SER A 526 -0.85 -8.86 11.43
C SER A 526 0.66 -8.71 11.31
N SER A 527 1.32 -8.40 12.41
CA SER A 527 2.79 -8.27 12.42
C SER A 527 3.46 -9.63 12.18
N GLY A 528 2.92 -10.70 12.77
CA GLY A 528 3.44 -12.06 12.62
C GLY A 528 3.37 -12.60 11.19
N ALA A 529 2.27 -12.38 10.47
CA ALA A 529 2.13 -12.85 9.08
C ALA A 529 3.17 -12.24 8.14
N LEU A 530 3.34 -10.91 8.16
CA LEU A 530 4.36 -10.23 7.35
C LEU A 530 5.77 -10.69 7.72
N MET A 531 6.05 -10.85 9.02
CA MET A 531 7.33 -11.37 9.48
C MET A 531 7.60 -12.77 8.96
N VAL A 532 6.63 -13.69 9.07
CA VAL A 532 6.74 -15.05 8.55
C VAL A 532 7.01 -15.05 7.05
N THR A 533 6.30 -14.24 6.27
CA THR A 533 6.55 -14.13 4.82
C THR A 533 7.97 -13.65 4.54
N VAL A 534 8.39 -12.56 5.15
CA VAL A 534 9.69 -11.95 4.88
C VAL A 534 10.84 -12.84 5.34
N VAL A 535 10.79 -13.37 6.56
CA VAL A 535 11.84 -14.27 7.07
C VAL A 535 11.88 -15.56 6.27
N TYR A 536 10.74 -16.12 5.89
CA TYR A 536 10.72 -17.32 5.07
C TYR A 536 11.37 -17.06 3.70
N PHE A 537 10.87 -16.11 2.92
CA PHE A 537 11.33 -15.95 1.54
C PHE A 537 12.71 -15.30 1.41
N LEU A 538 13.09 -14.41 2.34
CA LEU A 538 14.39 -13.73 2.26
C LEU A 538 15.51 -14.43 3.02
N VAL A 539 15.18 -15.21 4.04
CA VAL A 539 16.19 -15.84 4.91
C VAL A 539 16.14 -17.35 4.81
N LEU A 540 15.00 -18.00 5.06
CA LEU A 540 14.97 -19.48 5.13
C LEU A 540 15.01 -20.15 3.75
N PHE A 541 14.26 -19.61 2.80
CA PHE A 541 14.08 -20.19 1.47
C PHE A 541 15.38 -20.25 0.65
N PRO A 542 16.26 -19.24 0.65
CA PRO A 542 17.54 -19.30 -0.06
C PRO A 542 18.53 -20.34 0.51
N PHE A 543 18.39 -20.73 1.77
CA PHE A 543 19.33 -21.63 2.46
C PHE A 543 18.80 -23.06 2.66
N SER A 544 17.65 -23.42 2.08
CA SER A 544 17.00 -24.73 2.30
C SER A 544 17.58 -25.91 1.49
N GLY A 545 18.73 -25.75 0.82
CA GLY A 545 19.43 -26.85 0.13
C GLY A 545 18.97 -27.10 -1.32
N GLU A 546 19.54 -28.12 -1.97
CA GLU A 546 19.43 -28.34 -3.43
C GLU A 546 17.97 -28.49 -3.90
N PHE A 547 17.55 -27.52 -4.70
CA PHE A 547 16.21 -27.27 -5.25
C PHE A 547 15.11 -27.02 -4.20
N PRO A 548 15.05 -25.81 -3.61
CA PRO A 548 13.96 -25.41 -2.73
C PRO A 548 12.62 -25.54 -3.45
N HIS A 549 11.71 -26.27 -2.84
CA HIS A 549 10.40 -26.55 -3.40
C HIS A 549 9.32 -25.83 -2.57
N VAL A 550 8.64 -24.83 -3.14
CA VAL A 550 7.47 -24.22 -2.47
C VAL A 550 6.24 -24.99 -2.92
N ASP A 551 5.86 -26.00 -2.15
CA ASP A 551 4.58 -26.66 -2.37
C ASP A 551 3.40 -25.70 -2.05
N VAL A 552 2.19 -26.03 -2.50
CA VAL A 552 1.01 -25.15 -2.35
C VAL A 552 0.72 -24.85 -0.89
N VAL A 553 1.01 -25.81 0.00
CA VAL A 553 0.81 -25.65 1.45
C VAL A 553 1.79 -24.63 2.00
N ASN A 554 3.08 -24.73 1.67
CA ASN A 554 4.10 -23.78 2.05
C ASN A 554 3.78 -22.39 1.50
N PHE A 555 3.42 -22.27 0.22
CA PHE A 555 3.02 -20.97 -0.35
C PHE A 555 1.81 -20.38 0.40
N GLN A 556 0.82 -21.21 0.72
CA GLN A 556 -0.35 -20.78 1.47
C GLN A 556 0.01 -20.24 2.85
N VAL A 557 0.79 -21.00 3.61
CA VAL A 557 1.10 -20.64 5.00
C VAL A 557 2.16 -19.54 5.10
N HIS A 558 2.98 -19.33 4.07
CA HIS A 558 4.05 -18.34 4.04
C HIS A 558 3.74 -17.05 3.26
N ALA A 559 2.98 -17.10 2.15
CA ALA A 559 2.69 -15.92 1.33
C ALA A 559 1.22 -15.48 1.44
N VAL A 560 0.28 -16.42 1.30
CA VAL A 560 -1.15 -16.10 1.28
C VAL A 560 -1.63 -15.58 2.64
N ASN A 561 -1.05 -16.04 3.75
CA ASN A 561 -1.31 -15.49 5.09
C ASN A 561 -1.16 -13.96 5.16
N SER A 562 -0.11 -13.39 4.57
CA SER A 562 0.15 -11.95 4.54
C SER A 562 -0.82 -11.21 3.64
N PHE A 563 -1.16 -11.78 2.48
CA PHE A 563 -2.21 -11.23 1.62
C PHE A 563 -3.56 -11.18 2.34
N LEU A 564 -3.92 -12.24 3.07
CA LEU A 564 -5.15 -12.28 3.87
C LEU A 564 -5.17 -11.19 4.94
N VAL A 565 -4.08 -11.00 5.70
CA VAL A 565 -4.07 -9.98 6.76
C VAL A 565 -4.02 -8.56 6.19
N LEU A 566 -3.35 -8.34 5.06
CA LEU A 566 -3.40 -7.06 4.35
C LEU A 566 -4.82 -6.77 3.87
N ALA A 567 -5.49 -7.72 3.21
CA ALA A 567 -6.88 -7.59 2.77
C ALA A 567 -7.81 -7.30 3.95
N GLU A 568 -7.63 -8.02 5.06
CA GLU A 568 -8.34 -7.80 6.30
C GLU A 568 -8.14 -6.38 6.86
N HIS A 569 -6.90 -5.87 6.82
CA HIS A 569 -6.59 -4.51 7.23
C HIS A 569 -7.28 -3.45 6.36
N PHE A 570 -7.53 -3.73 5.08
CA PHE A 570 -8.23 -2.82 4.17
C PHE A 570 -9.75 -2.90 4.26
N ILE A 571 -10.30 -4.08 4.53
CA ILE A 571 -11.76 -4.32 4.54
C ILE A 571 -12.37 -3.89 5.87
N SER A 572 -11.62 -3.97 6.97
CA SER A 572 -12.16 -3.88 8.33
C SER A 572 -11.75 -2.60 9.03
N ALA A 573 -12.69 -1.96 9.75
CA ALA A 573 -12.42 -0.73 10.47
C ALA A 573 -11.65 -0.94 11.78
N ILE A 574 -11.10 -2.14 12.01
CA ILE A 574 -10.43 -2.52 13.25
C ILE A 574 -9.31 -1.52 13.60
N PRO A 575 -9.27 -1.01 14.84
CA PRO A 575 -8.27 -0.03 15.23
C PRO A 575 -6.87 -0.63 15.39
N TYR A 576 -5.85 0.22 15.29
CA TYR A 576 -4.45 -0.17 15.47
C TYR A 576 -3.72 0.87 16.34
N ARG A 577 -2.90 0.42 17.28
CA ARG A 577 -2.16 1.27 18.22
C ARG A 577 -0.70 0.93 18.20
N LEU A 578 0.17 1.94 18.21
CA LEU A 578 1.60 1.72 18.09
C LEU A 578 2.19 0.96 19.30
N LEU A 579 1.69 1.24 20.51
CA LEU A 579 2.14 0.57 21.74
C LEU A 579 1.65 -0.89 21.86
N HIS A 580 0.68 -1.30 21.03
CA HIS A 580 0.24 -2.70 20.97
C HIS A 580 1.27 -3.63 20.33
N VAL A 581 2.45 -3.11 19.93
CA VAL A 581 3.63 -3.89 19.50
C VAL A 581 4.05 -4.93 20.55
N VAL A 582 3.69 -4.72 21.82
CA VAL A 582 3.91 -5.69 22.90
C VAL A 582 3.24 -7.04 22.63
N TYR A 583 2.08 -7.08 21.96
CA TYR A 583 1.36 -8.33 21.71
C TYR A 583 2.04 -9.24 20.68
N PRO A 584 2.46 -8.76 19.48
CA PRO A 584 3.27 -9.57 18.59
C PRO A 584 4.64 -9.93 19.21
N MET A 585 5.24 -9.07 20.05
CA MET A 585 6.49 -9.42 20.77
C MET A 585 6.27 -10.56 21.77
N LEU A 586 5.21 -10.50 22.59
CA LEU A 586 4.86 -11.56 23.54
C LEU A 586 4.56 -12.87 22.81
N TYR A 587 3.83 -12.80 21.69
CA TYR A 587 3.59 -13.96 20.83
C TYR A 587 4.91 -14.58 20.32
N GLY A 588 5.83 -13.76 19.81
CA GLY A 588 7.16 -14.22 19.38
C GLY A 588 7.95 -14.85 20.53
N LEU A 589 7.95 -14.22 21.71
CA LEU A 589 8.61 -14.74 22.90
C LEU A 589 8.03 -16.10 23.33
N LEU A 590 6.71 -16.26 23.33
CA LEU A 590 6.06 -17.53 23.64
C LEU A 590 6.48 -18.63 22.67
N TYR A 591 6.56 -18.32 21.37
CA TYR A 591 7.09 -19.27 20.40
C TYR A 591 8.56 -19.61 20.67
N MET A 592 9.40 -18.63 21.02
CA MET A 592 10.82 -18.88 21.33
C MET A 592 11.00 -19.74 22.58
N LEU A 593 10.17 -19.55 23.61
CA LEU A 593 10.16 -20.40 24.80
C LEU A 593 9.72 -21.83 24.46
N PHE A 594 8.67 -21.97 23.65
CA PHE A 594 8.25 -23.28 23.13
C PHE A 594 9.35 -23.94 22.30
N ASN A 595 10.01 -23.19 21.42
CA ASN A 595 11.06 -23.70 20.53
C ASN A 595 12.30 -24.15 21.33
N LEU A 596 12.69 -23.38 22.36
CA LEU A 596 13.74 -23.79 23.30
C LEU A 596 13.33 -25.07 24.03
N TYR A 597 12.11 -25.14 24.57
CA TYR A 597 11.60 -26.33 25.22
C TYR A 597 11.60 -27.55 24.27
N TYR A 598 11.16 -27.37 23.02
CA TYR A 598 11.13 -28.41 22.00
C TYR A 598 12.54 -28.92 21.64
N TRP A 599 13.56 -28.08 21.72
CA TRP A 599 14.97 -28.50 21.61
C TRP A 599 15.49 -29.19 22.88
N THR A 600 15.00 -28.84 24.08
CA THR A 600 15.44 -29.52 25.32
C THR A 600 14.94 -30.97 25.43
N THR A 601 13.88 -31.35 24.71
CA THR A 601 13.39 -32.73 24.71
C THR A 601 14.24 -33.65 23.84
N ASP A 602 14.84 -33.12 22.78
CA ASP A 602 15.83 -33.78 21.94
C ASP A 602 16.67 -32.70 21.23
N HIS A 603 17.97 -32.67 21.49
CA HIS A 603 18.88 -31.64 20.96
C HIS A 603 19.06 -31.69 19.44
N SER A 604 18.56 -32.75 18.78
CA SER A 604 18.46 -32.83 17.32
C SER A 604 17.24 -32.11 16.74
N ASN A 605 16.29 -31.65 17.59
CA ASN A 605 15.09 -30.90 17.19
C ASN A 605 15.40 -29.45 16.78
N VAL A 606 16.20 -29.28 15.71
CA VAL A 606 16.53 -27.98 15.14
C VAL A 606 15.49 -27.62 14.07
N VAL A 607 14.39 -27.00 14.50
CA VAL A 607 13.24 -26.67 13.63
C VAL A 607 13.62 -25.75 12.46
N TYR A 608 14.48 -24.75 12.71
CA TYR A 608 15.02 -23.90 11.65
C TYR A 608 16.52 -23.72 11.81
N PRO A 609 17.30 -23.73 10.71
CA PRO A 609 18.75 -23.53 10.77
C PRO A 609 19.19 -22.21 11.42
N ILE A 610 18.36 -21.17 11.32
CA ILE A 610 18.66 -19.84 11.91
C ILE A 610 18.42 -19.79 13.42
N ILE A 611 17.63 -20.70 13.99
CA ILE A 611 17.39 -20.78 15.45
C ILE A 611 17.87 -22.14 15.99
N ASP A 612 19.10 -22.49 15.65
CA ASP A 612 19.80 -23.66 16.18
C ASP A 612 20.33 -23.40 17.59
N TRP A 613 19.64 -23.92 18.60
CA TRP A 613 20.00 -23.77 20.03
C TRP A 613 21.30 -24.48 20.42
N ASN A 614 21.89 -25.30 19.55
CA ASN A 614 23.28 -25.75 19.73
C ASN A 614 24.28 -24.58 19.58
N LYS A 615 23.83 -23.44 19.03
CA LYS A 615 24.59 -22.19 18.87
C LYS A 615 23.82 -21.01 19.49
N PRO A 616 23.62 -21.00 20.83
CA PRO A 616 22.69 -20.09 21.49
C PRO A 616 23.01 -18.60 21.29
N GLY A 617 24.29 -18.23 21.16
CA GLY A 617 24.69 -16.85 20.86
C GLY A 617 24.13 -16.31 19.54
N ILE A 618 24.07 -17.15 18.49
CA ILE A 618 23.49 -16.78 17.19
C ILE A 618 21.96 -16.66 17.32
N VAL A 619 21.32 -17.58 18.04
CA VAL A 619 19.88 -17.56 18.29
C VAL A 619 19.46 -16.28 19.01
N VAL A 620 20.17 -15.90 20.08
CA VAL A 620 19.93 -14.64 20.81
C VAL A 620 20.07 -13.43 19.88
N GLY A 621 21.05 -13.45 18.98
CA GLY A 621 21.22 -12.42 17.95
C GLY A 621 19.99 -12.31 17.02
N TYR A 622 19.46 -13.42 16.53
CA TYR A 622 18.23 -13.44 15.72
C TYR A 622 16.99 -13.00 16.49
N ILE A 623 16.84 -13.42 17.76
CA ILE A 623 15.75 -12.96 18.64
C ILE A 623 15.80 -11.44 18.79
N ALA A 624 16.98 -10.87 19.04
CA ALA A 624 17.16 -9.44 19.16
C ALA A 624 16.87 -8.72 17.83
N GLY A 625 17.41 -9.19 16.71
CA GLY A 625 17.21 -8.57 15.39
C GLY A 625 15.75 -8.64 14.90
N ILE A 626 15.14 -9.83 14.93
CA ILE A 626 13.77 -10.02 14.47
C ILE A 626 12.78 -9.39 15.46
N GLY A 627 12.95 -9.66 16.76
CA GLY A 627 12.03 -9.24 17.81
C GLY A 627 12.09 -7.74 18.12
N ALA A 628 13.28 -7.13 18.17
CA ALA A 628 13.43 -5.73 18.54
C ALA A 628 13.46 -4.76 17.34
N VAL A 629 13.67 -5.24 16.12
CA VAL A 629 13.73 -4.39 14.91
C VAL A 629 12.64 -4.75 13.91
N LEU A 630 12.67 -5.97 13.37
CA LEU A 630 11.82 -6.33 12.23
C LEU A 630 10.32 -6.32 12.59
N LEU A 631 9.97 -6.90 13.73
CA LEU A 631 8.58 -7.00 14.19
C LEU A 631 7.99 -5.61 14.56
N PRO A 632 8.71 -4.71 15.27
CA PRO A 632 8.29 -3.32 15.44
C PRO A 632 8.11 -2.55 14.13
N LEU A 633 8.95 -2.79 13.12
CA LEU A 633 8.82 -2.15 11.81
C LEU A 633 7.52 -2.59 11.11
N PHE A 634 7.17 -3.88 11.13
CA PHE A 634 5.89 -4.35 10.59
C PHE A 634 4.69 -3.83 11.36
N HIS A 635 4.79 -3.74 12.69
CA HIS A 635 3.75 -3.17 13.51
C HIS A 635 3.54 -1.67 13.20
N ALA A 636 4.64 -0.91 13.06
CA ALA A 636 4.60 0.50 12.67
C ALA A 636 4.02 0.68 11.25
N PHE A 637 4.28 -0.26 10.34
CA PHE A 637 3.69 -0.27 9.00
C PHE A 637 2.16 -0.39 9.04
N PHE A 638 1.59 -1.32 9.80
CA PHE A 638 0.14 -1.43 9.98
C PHE A 638 -0.46 -0.24 10.72
N PHE A 639 0.26 0.30 11.70
CA PHE A 639 -0.15 1.53 12.39
C PHE A 639 -0.24 2.72 11.43
N LEU A 640 0.75 2.89 10.56
CA LEU A 640 0.75 3.94 9.54
C LEU A 640 -0.43 3.77 8.58
N GLN A 641 -0.67 2.56 8.09
CA GLN A 641 -1.83 2.25 7.24
C GLN A 641 -3.15 2.58 7.95
N TYR A 642 -3.28 2.22 9.23
CA TYR A 642 -4.44 2.58 10.04
C TYR A 642 -4.64 4.11 10.13
N LYS A 643 -3.60 4.88 10.43
CA LYS A 643 -3.70 6.35 10.50
C LYS A 643 -4.06 6.97 9.14
N ILE A 644 -3.54 6.43 8.04
CA ILE A 644 -3.94 6.85 6.68
C ILE A 644 -5.43 6.57 6.46
N ARG A 645 -5.94 5.38 6.81
CA ARG A 645 -7.37 5.06 6.72
C ARG A 645 -8.21 6.04 7.55
N MET A 646 -7.79 6.32 8.78
CA MET A 646 -8.47 7.30 9.64
C MET A 646 -8.57 8.69 9.00
N ALA A 647 -7.48 9.20 8.41
CA ALA A 647 -7.45 10.49 7.73
C ALA A 647 -8.38 10.52 6.50
N LEU A 648 -8.34 9.47 5.66
CA LEU A 648 -9.14 9.37 4.43
C LEU A 648 -10.65 9.44 4.69
N PHE A 649 -11.12 8.81 5.77
CA PHE A 649 -12.55 8.76 6.08
C PHE A 649 -13.01 9.93 6.98
N ARG A 650 -12.09 10.61 7.68
CA ARG A 650 -12.36 11.85 8.44
C ARG A 650 -12.52 13.07 7.53
N GLY A 651 -11.66 13.25 6.52
CA GLY A 651 -11.57 14.47 5.69
C GLY A 651 -12.60 14.62 4.56
N SER A 652 -13.70 13.86 4.55
CA SER A 652 -14.70 13.93 3.47
C SER A 652 -15.80 14.98 3.74
N LEU A 653 -15.37 16.24 3.83
CA LEU A 653 -16.21 17.45 3.72
C LEU A 653 -16.42 17.78 2.23
#